data_AF-A0A928NVA9-F1
#
_entry.id   AF-A0A928NVA9-F1
#
_cell.length_a   1.000
_cell.length_b   1.000
_cell.length_c   1.000
_cell.angle_alpha   90.00
_cell.angle_beta   90.00
_cell.angle_gamma   90.00
#
_symmetry.space_group_name_H-M   'P 1'
#
loop_
_entity.id
_entity.type
_entity.pdbx_description
1 polymer ?
#
loop_
_entity_poly.entity_id
_entity_poly.type
_entity_poly.pdbx_seq_one_letter_code
_entity_poly.pdbx_strand_id
1 'polypeptide(L)'
;MHRILLDKSKIIVFLLIVSVIFVFASCAGQAENTLFPSENETTAEVSVPSSSNSFNVKTFESLEAISAYSHCEKVTIQGNIELAGDIVFNNPVDITVKGFIVSNTHSVIVKSDKKTVINVDITSGSTVSEGAIIIDAPNSALNWTGGCVPGVEHVIENMNVKSFNDNDLSERLTGGTGKSVFESVSLKDPKGSDIGCEFSVKGNVITVLYPFSLHENKLRDSEIEISASDCKEKLITDRNKNKADKLSLNGKYVLTLSDDEGNTRGYYLNIKRRCESLPVISVYTDGGKSIDSKETYVSAQLGIDCSGSKEYKNFSLDTKSVGIKGRGNASWNYTDKKAYRLKFDEKVSVLGMKADKDWVLVPNYFDKSLIRNVTAHELAKQMENLEYTPTHILVDLFLNGEYRGVYTIADKIEVSNNKVDIETSDNVVNPGFLIEIGWDYSSENIYGKDYFDVEIIKRLYVKDPEITSRYNSRMNDIIEYVRLTDRAISSGEGYEKYIDVDSMVDWFIIAELTNNTEMAFYRSCYFYREEGGKIKMGPVWDFDMAFGNHSADISGYDGWATAEAEFAYVNDTWTTYLIKDKVFMDKVRARWNEKKEILLKTAEDTIDNSLAIIGDSQTENFKKWDILGKQIGEGNVDYNEYDTYEKQVEYVREFVEKRAEWMTNRLNNG
;
A
#
# COMPACT_ATOMS: atom_id res chain seq x y z
N MET A 1 -73.35 -14.24 17.06
CA MET A 1 -73.98 -13.69 18.28
C MET A 1 -73.26 -12.39 18.63
N HIS A 2 -73.90 -11.26 18.35
CA HIS A 2 -74.33 -10.26 19.37
C HIS A 2 -73.15 -9.45 19.93
N ARG A 3 -72.96 -8.22 19.41
CA ARG A 3 -73.60 -6.95 19.81
C ARG A 3 -72.83 -6.32 20.99
N ILE A 4 -72.10 -5.21 20.85
CA ILE A 4 -72.43 -3.81 20.45
C ILE A 4 -72.42 -2.90 21.69
N LEU A 5 -71.58 -1.84 21.61
CA LEU A 5 -71.75 -0.47 22.14
C LEU A 5 -71.57 -0.24 23.67
N LEU A 6 -71.04 0.87 24.20
CA LEU A 6 -70.82 2.29 23.77
C LEU A 6 -69.77 2.88 24.76
N ASP A 7 -68.73 3.60 24.32
CA ASP A 7 -68.69 5.07 24.08
C ASP A 7 -68.42 5.91 25.34
N LYS A 8 -67.33 6.68 25.32
CA LYS A 8 -67.34 8.16 25.26
C LYS A 8 -66.06 8.77 25.83
N SER A 9 -65.17 9.16 24.93
CA SER A 9 -64.64 10.54 24.86
C SER A 9 -63.75 10.68 23.62
N LYS A 10 -64.38 11.07 22.51
CA LYS A 10 -63.77 11.63 21.29
C LYS A 10 -63.26 13.04 21.59
N ILE A 11 -62.23 13.49 20.85
CA ILE A 11 -62.32 14.59 19.87
C ILE A 11 -60.92 14.79 19.26
N ILE A 12 -60.83 14.46 17.96
CA ILE A 12 -60.21 15.17 16.82
C ILE A 12 -59.05 16.12 17.15
N VAL A 13 -57.93 16.04 16.41
CA VAL A 13 -57.36 17.16 15.61
C VAL A 13 -56.10 16.71 14.83
N PHE A 14 -56.22 16.87 13.52
CA PHE A 14 -55.17 17.02 12.50
C PHE A 14 -54.45 18.37 12.72
N LEU A 15 -53.17 18.50 12.34
CA LEU A 15 -52.35 19.72 12.19
C LEU A 15 -51.31 20.06 13.27
N LEU A 16 -50.11 20.29 12.75
CA LEU A 16 -48.99 21.16 13.16
C LEU A 16 -48.25 20.95 14.49
N ILE A 17 -46.95 20.63 14.34
CA ILE A 17 -45.77 21.46 14.66
C ILE A 17 -45.81 22.27 15.97
N VAL A 18 -44.66 22.25 16.65
CA VAL A 18 -44.15 23.10 17.74
C VAL A 18 -44.30 22.50 19.15
N SER A 19 -43.14 22.15 19.75
CA SER A 19 -42.68 22.62 21.07
C SER A 19 -41.96 21.55 21.91
N VAL A 20 -40.84 21.99 22.51
CA VAL A 20 -40.16 21.50 23.72
C VAL A 20 -39.07 20.43 23.56
N ILE A 21 -37.89 20.87 23.12
CA ILE A 21 -36.62 20.43 23.74
C ILE A 21 -36.08 21.65 24.52
N PHE A 22 -36.10 21.58 25.83
CA PHE A 22 -35.44 22.52 26.74
C PHE A 22 -35.04 21.76 28.00
N VAL A 23 -33.78 21.31 28.08
CA VAL A 23 -33.12 20.99 29.35
C VAL A 23 -31.60 21.21 29.22
N PHE A 24 -31.12 22.17 30.02
CA PHE A 24 -29.75 22.53 30.41
C PHE A 24 -28.79 23.19 29.41
N ALA A 25 -28.89 24.52 29.38
CA ALA A 25 -27.73 25.41 29.36
C ALA A 25 -27.12 25.51 30.78
N SER A 26 -25.79 25.37 30.90
CA SER A 26 -24.98 26.11 31.88
C SER A 26 -23.50 26.03 31.52
N CYS A 27 -22.98 27.11 30.93
CA CYS A 27 -21.73 27.81 31.30
C CYS A 27 -21.08 28.50 30.08
N ALA A 28 -21.18 29.83 30.09
CA ALA A 28 -20.20 30.80 29.60
C ALA A 28 -19.89 30.85 28.08
N GLY A 29 -20.81 31.48 27.34
CA GLY A 29 -20.54 32.66 26.50
C GLY A 29 -19.45 32.59 25.41
N GLN A 30 -19.86 32.34 24.18
CA GLN A 30 -19.26 32.94 22.97
C GLN A 30 -20.37 33.23 21.96
N ALA A 31 -20.30 34.42 21.35
CA ALA A 31 -21.33 34.99 20.50
C ALA A 31 -21.57 34.16 19.22
N GLU A 32 -22.82 33.73 19.03
CA GLU A 32 -23.35 33.36 17.71
C GLU A 32 -23.38 34.61 16.83
N ASN A 33 -22.46 34.70 15.88
CA ASN A 33 -22.56 35.62 14.75
C ASN A 33 -22.37 34.82 13.46
N THR A 34 -23.35 33.98 13.14
CA THR A 34 -23.57 33.49 11.78
C THR A 34 -24.52 34.47 11.10
N LEU A 35 -23.97 35.42 10.34
CA LEU A 35 -24.78 36.36 9.54
C LEU A 35 -25.27 35.61 8.29
N PHE A 36 -26.53 35.17 8.31
CA PHE A 36 -27.25 34.84 7.09
C PHE A 36 -27.54 36.15 6.34
N PRO A 37 -27.19 36.28 5.05
CA PRO A 37 -27.54 37.47 4.29
C PRO A 37 -29.07 37.57 4.17
N SER A 38 -29.61 38.78 4.31
CA SER A 38 -31.03 39.03 4.02
C SER A 38 -31.32 38.87 2.52
N GLU A 39 -32.57 38.61 2.11
CA GLU A 39 -32.97 38.43 0.69
C GLU A 39 -32.56 39.58 -0.26
N ASN A 40 -32.08 40.72 0.27
CA ASN A 40 -31.64 41.89 -0.48
C ASN A 40 -30.12 42.16 -0.43
N GLU A 41 -29.32 41.30 0.21
CA GLU A 41 -27.85 41.48 0.29
C GLU A 41 -27.12 40.66 -0.79
N THR A 42 -26.37 41.35 -1.66
CA THR A 42 -25.60 40.72 -2.74
C THR A 42 -24.20 40.25 -2.31
N THR A 43 -23.83 40.45 -1.06
CA THR A 43 -22.50 40.13 -0.50
C THR A 43 -22.61 39.29 0.76
N ALA A 44 -21.83 38.22 0.86
CA ALA A 44 -21.74 37.37 2.04
C ALA A 44 -20.30 37.31 2.61
N GLU A 45 -20.17 37.45 3.93
CA GLU A 45 -18.92 37.19 4.66
C GLU A 45 -19.05 35.91 5.49
N VAL A 46 -18.15 34.95 5.24
CA VAL A 46 -18.00 33.76 6.07
C VAL A 46 -16.72 33.94 6.88
N SER A 47 -16.86 34.29 8.16
CA SER A 47 -15.75 34.60 9.06
C SER A 47 -15.68 33.65 10.26
N VAL A 48 -14.47 33.18 10.59
CA VAL A 48 -14.18 32.42 11.81
C VAL A 48 -13.62 33.36 12.88
N PRO A 49 -14.18 33.43 14.10
CA PRO A 49 -13.67 34.31 15.15
C PRO A 49 -12.27 33.87 15.63
N SER A 50 -11.41 34.87 15.89
CA SER A 50 -9.96 34.76 16.12
C SER A 50 -9.51 34.08 17.44
N SER A 51 -10.39 33.34 18.13
CA SER A 51 -10.08 32.77 19.46
C SER A 51 -10.25 31.25 19.61
N SER A 52 -10.46 30.49 18.53
CA SER A 52 -10.49 29.03 18.56
C SER A 52 -9.55 28.42 17.53
N ASN A 53 -8.52 27.69 17.98
CA ASN A 53 -7.79 26.76 17.11
C ASN A 53 -8.76 25.63 16.73
N SER A 54 -9.12 25.57 15.45
CA SER A 54 -10.09 24.66 14.81
C SER A 54 -11.57 24.92 15.13
N PHE A 55 -12.27 25.51 14.17
CA PHE A 55 -13.73 25.34 14.05
C PHE A 55 -13.93 24.24 13.00
N ASN A 56 -14.46 23.09 13.43
CA ASN A 56 -15.02 22.13 12.49
C ASN A 56 -16.22 22.83 11.84
N VAL A 57 -16.19 23.08 10.53
CA VAL A 57 -17.43 23.25 9.77
C VAL A 57 -18.08 21.87 9.74
N LYS A 58 -18.60 21.41 10.89
CA LYS A 58 -19.52 20.28 10.94
C LYS A 58 -20.75 20.75 10.20
N THR A 59 -20.76 20.38 8.92
CA THR A 59 -21.93 20.28 8.05
C THR A 59 -22.84 21.51 8.04
N PHE A 60 -22.93 22.14 6.86
CA PHE A 60 -24.24 22.57 6.38
C PHE A 60 -25.12 21.30 6.25
N GLU A 61 -25.56 20.74 7.38
CA GLU A 61 -26.38 19.52 7.45
C GLU A 61 -27.87 19.84 7.29
N SER A 62 -28.21 21.06 6.90
CA SER A 62 -29.53 21.36 6.35
C SER A 62 -29.36 21.90 4.93
N LEU A 63 -30.03 21.24 3.98
CA LEU A 63 -30.25 21.74 2.62
C LEU A 63 -30.80 23.18 2.56
N GLU A 64 -31.28 23.73 3.69
CA GLU A 64 -31.85 25.08 3.81
C GLU A 64 -30.78 26.19 3.71
N ALA A 65 -29.55 25.98 4.16
CA ALA A 65 -28.53 27.04 4.20
C ALA A 65 -27.85 27.35 2.85
N ILE A 66 -27.79 26.39 1.91
CA ILE A 66 -27.23 26.61 0.56
C ILE A 66 -28.14 27.52 -0.28
N SER A 67 -29.46 27.50 -0.02
CA SER A 67 -30.42 28.36 -0.71
C SER A 67 -30.22 29.85 -0.41
N ALA A 68 -29.82 30.18 0.83
CA ALA A 68 -29.66 31.56 1.32
C ALA A 68 -28.52 32.33 0.62
N TYR A 69 -27.50 31.63 0.10
CA TYR A 69 -26.35 32.25 -0.58
C TYR A 69 -26.42 32.16 -2.10
N SER A 70 -27.49 31.56 -2.64
CA SER A 70 -27.66 31.39 -4.09
C SER A 70 -27.75 32.71 -4.87
N HIS A 71 -27.98 33.83 -4.17
CA HIS A 71 -28.08 35.18 -4.74
C HIS A 71 -26.81 36.03 -4.55
N CYS A 72 -25.79 35.53 -3.85
CA CYS A 72 -24.59 36.30 -3.57
C CYS A 72 -23.74 36.46 -4.83
N GLU A 73 -23.37 37.71 -5.12
CA GLU A 73 -22.44 38.06 -6.20
C GLU A 73 -21.00 38.06 -5.72
N LYS A 74 -20.77 38.16 -4.40
CA LYS A 74 -19.43 38.09 -3.79
C LYS A 74 -19.44 37.34 -2.46
N VAL A 75 -18.40 36.55 -2.23
CA VAL A 75 -18.15 35.79 -0.99
C VAL A 75 -16.73 36.03 -0.50
N THR A 76 -16.60 36.41 0.78
CA THR A 76 -15.29 36.43 1.45
C THR A 76 -15.18 35.29 2.44
N ILE A 77 -14.13 34.49 2.29
CA ILE A 77 -13.76 33.37 3.17
C ILE A 77 -12.62 33.84 4.06
N GLN A 78 -12.86 33.93 5.38
CA GLN A 78 -11.87 34.44 6.33
C GLN A 78 -11.56 33.42 7.45
N GLY A 79 -10.26 33.14 7.64
CA GLY A 79 -9.74 32.22 8.66
C GLY A 79 -9.05 30.97 8.07
N ASN A 80 -8.65 30.05 8.96
CA ASN A 80 -8.06 28.76 8.57
C ASN A 80 -9.17 27.70 8.58
N ILE A 81 -9.50 27.17 7.42
CA ILE A 81 -10.69 26.35 7.18
C ILE A 81 -10.27 25.01 6.57
N GLU A 82 -10.80 23.94 7.15
CA GLU A 82 -10.79 22.61 6.55
C GLU A 82 -12.19 22.28 6.01
N LEU A 83 -12.28 21.91 4.73
CA LEU A 83 -13.57 21.63 4.09
C LEU A 83 -14.08 20.24 4.48
N ALA A 84 -15.17 20.19 5.25
CA ALA A 84 -15.84 18.95 5.62
C ALA A 84 -16.88 18.46 4.57
N GLY A 85 -17.13 19.24 3.53
CA GLY A 85 -18.07 18.94 2.43
C GLY A 85 -17.98 19.98 1.31
N ASP A 86 -18.56 19.68 0.14
CA ASP A 86 -18.59 20.61 -0.99
C ASP A 86 -19.54 21.79 -0.72
N ILE A 87 -19.11 22.99 -1.11
CA ILE A 87 -19.92 24.21 -1.05
C ILE A 87 -20.26 24.63 -2.48
N VAL A 88 -21.52 24.59 -2.89
CA VAL A 88 -21.92 24.81 -4.28
C VAL A 88 -22.71 26.10 -4.45
N PHE A 89 -22.20 27.01 -5.27
CA PHE A 89 -22.89 28.22 -5.74
C PHE A 89 -23.44 27.97 -7.14
N ASN A 90 -24.76 28.09 -7.34
CA ASN A 90 -25.40 27.89 -8.65
C ASN A 90 -25.56 29.18 -9.47
N ASN A 91 -24.84 30.23 -9.09
CA ASN A 91 -24.73 31.50 -9.80
C ASN A 91 -23.28 31.97 -9.75
N PRO A 92 -22.83 32.83 -10.69
CA PRO A 92 -21.50 33.42 -10.63
C PRO A 92 -21.32 34.19 -9.32
N VAL A 93 -20.20 33.95 -8.66
CA VAL A 93 -19.82 34.61 -7.41
C VAL A 93 -18.32 34.91 -7.43
N ASP A 94 -17.94 36.14 -7.10
CA ASP A 94 -16.54 36.47 -6.84
C ASP A 94 -16.13 35.91 -5.48
N ILE A 95 -14.96 35.28 -5.41
CA ILE A 95 -14.43 34.68 -4.18
C ILE A 95 -13.21 35.47 -3.72
N THR A 96 -13.18 35.87 -2.45
CA THR A 96 -11.99 36.43 -1.80
C THR A 96 -11.59 35.54 -0.62
N VAL A 97 -10.32 35.13 -0.54
CA VAL A 97 -9.80 34.32 0.56
C VAL A 97 -8.81 35.12 1.41
N LYS A 98 -9.09 35.15 2.72
CA LYS A 98 -8.29 35.79 3.77
C LYS A 98 -7.95 34.76 4.85
N GLY A 99 -6.98 33.88 4.56
CA GLY A 99 -6.55 32.80 5.45
C GLY A 99 -6.13 31.53 4.70
N PHE A 100 -6.32 30.36 5.31
CA PHE A 100 -5.92 29.09 4.73
C PHE A 100 -7.14 28.23 4.42
N ILE A 101 -7.24 27.68 3.20
CA ILE A 101 -8.20 26.61 2.88
C ILE A 101 -7.42 25.33 2.66
N VAL A 102 -7.62 24.35 3.55
CA VAL A 102 -7.04 23.01 3.43
C VAL A 102 -8.14 22.04 3.07
N SER A 103 -7.95 21.28 1.98
CA SER A 103 -8.88 20.22 1.60
C SER A 103 -8.17 19.14 0.81
N ASN A 104 -8.55 17.88 1.06
CA ASN A 104 -8.06 16.72 0.32
C ASN A 104 -9.16 16.10 -0.56
N THR A 105 -10.44 16.28 -0.23
CA THR A 105 -11.57 15.60 -0.90
C THR A 105 -12.71 16.53 -1.32
N HIS A 106 -12.83 17.72 -0.73
CA HIS A 106 -13.97 18.63 -0.93
C HIS A 106 -13.57 19.97 -1.56
N SER A 107 -14.53 20.68 -2.13
CA SER A 107 -14.27 21.90 -2.91
C SER A 107 -15.36 22.96 -2.72
N VAL A 108 -14.97 24.23 -2.86
CA VAL A 108 -15.88 25.34 -3.15
C VAL A 108 -16.12 25.38 -4.65
N ILE A 109 -17.35 25.19 -5.09
CA ILE A 109 -17.73 24.98 -6.50
C ILE A 109 -18.65 26.10 -6.95
N VAL A 110 -18.31 26.79 -8.04
CA VAL A 110 -19.18 27.79 -8.68
C VAL A 110 -19.70 27.22 -9.99
N LYS A 111 -21.01 27.03 -10.12
CA LYS A 111 -21.69 26.52 -11.32
C LYS A 111 -22.53 27.62 -11.96
N SER A 112 -22.34 27.91 -13.25
CA SER A 112 -23.16 28.90 -13.95
C SER A 112 -23.04 28.86 -15.47
N ASP A 113 -24.18 28.90 -16.16
CA ASP A 113 -24.22 29.11 -17.62
C ASP A 113 -24.22 30.58 -18.03
N LYS A 114 -24.28 31.53 -17.08
CA LYS A 114 -24.23 32.96 -17.39
C LYS A 114 -22.86 33.34 -17.96
N LYS A 115 -22.87 34.31 -18.87
CA LYS A 115 -21.67 34.95 -19.41
C LYS A 115 -21.26 36.12 -18.52
N THR A 116 -20.21 35.97 -17.73
CA THR A 116 -19.66 37.02 -16.86
C THR A 116 -18.15 36.87 -16.66
N VAL A 117 -17.58 37.68 -15.78
CA VAL A 117 -16.24 37.49 -15.22
C VAL A 117 -16.40 37.04 -13.77
N ILE A 118 -15.73 35.97 -13.39
CA ILE A 118 -15.64 35.47 -12.01
C ILE A 118 -14.24 35.80 -11.52
N ASN A 119 -14.14 36.48 -10.38
CA ASN A 119 -12.88 36.86 -9.77
C ASN A 119 -12.60 35.98 -8.55
N VAL A 120 -11.40 35.40 -8.47
CA VAL A 120 -10.88 34.70 -7.30
C VAL A 120 -9.65 35.47 -6.81
N ASP A 121 -9.72 36.05 -5.62
CA ASP A 121 -8.61 36.80 -5.03
C ASP A 121 -8.10 36.14 -3.75
N ILE A 122 -6.86 35.66 -3.76
CA ILE A 122 -6.21 35.06 -2.59
C ILE A 122 -5.30 36.11 -1.98
N THR A 123 -5.74 36.73 -0.89
CA THR A 123 -5.03 37.87 -0.29
C THR A 123 -3.63 37.50 0.22
N SER A 124 -2.73 38.49 0.33
CA SER A 124 -1.35 38.26 0.76
C SER A 124 -1.27 37.53 2.11
N GLY A 125 -0.45 36.48 2.18
CA GLY A 125 -0.32 35.63 3.38
C GLY A 125 -1.35 34.49 3.49
N SER A 126 -2.29 34.39 2.53
CA SER A 126 -3.28 33.31 2.44
C SER A 126 -2.80 32.18 1.52
N THR A 127 -3.31 30.96 1.73
CA THR A 127 -3.08 29.81 0.83
C THR A 127 -4.34 28.96 0.66
N VAL A 128 -4.41 28.27 -0.48
CA VAL A 128 -5.51 27.38 -0.83
C VAL A 128 -4.92 26.08 -1.36
N SER A 129 -5.35 24.93 -0.84
CA SER A 129 -5.00 23.61 -1.37
C SER A 129 -5.42 23.47 -2.83
N GLU A 130 -4.62 22.75 -3.60
CA GLU A 130 -4.96 22.40 -4.98
C GLU A 130 -6.34 21.72 -5.06
N GLY A 131 -7.18 22.16 -5.99
CA GLY A 131 -8.54 21.64 -6.17
C GLY A 131 -9.57 22.06 -5.10
N ALA A 132 -9.21 22.91 -4.12
CA ALA A 132 -10.17 23.37 -3.11
C ALA A 132 -11.16 24.42 -3.65
N ILE A 133 -10.90 25.05 -4.79
CA ILE A 133 -11.86 25.91 -5.52
C ILE A 133 -11.99 25.37 -6.94
N ILE A 134 -13.23 25.21 -7.42
CA ILE A 134 -13.57 24.73 -8.76
C ILE A 134 -14.57 25.68 -9.38
N ILE A 135 -14.30 26.12 -10.60
CA ILE A 135 -15.21 26.96 -11.38
C ILE A 135 -15.74 26.13 -12.54
N ASP A 136 -17.05 25.90 -12.57
CA ASP A 136 -17.80 25.29 -13.67
C ASP A 136 -18.75 26.33 -14.29
N ALA A 137 -18.16 27.28 -15.00
CA ALA A 137 -18.85 28.38 -15.64
C ALA A 137 -18.36 28.56 -17.10
N PRO A 138 -18.77 27.69 -18.03
CA PRO A 138 -18.18 27.58 -19.37
C PRO A 138 -18.24 28.87 -20.19
N ASN A 139 -19.25 29.71 -19.93
CA ASN A 139 -19.46 30.96 -20.64
C ASN A 139 -18.75 32.17 -20.00
N SER A 140 -18.08 31.96 -18.87
CA SER A 140 -17.46 33.03 -18.07
C SER A 140 -15.94 33.05 -18.18
N ALA A 141 -15.36 34.23 -18.04
CA ALA A 141 -13.92 34.40 -17.83
C ALA A 141 -13.60 34.22 -16.35
N LEU A 142 -12.46 33.60 -16.04
CA LEU A 142 -11.92 33.50 -14.69
C LEU A 142 -10.69 34.40 -14.56
N ASN A 143 -10.75 35.32 -13.60
CA ASN A 143 -9.60 36.07 -13.15
C ASN A 143 -9.19 35.55 -11.78
N TRP A 144 -7.93 35.14 -11.65
CA TRP A 144 -7.37 34.68 -10.39
C TRP A 144 -6.15 35.52 -10.03
N THR A 145 -6.26 36.24 -8.91
CA THR A 145 -5.25 37.18 -8.43
C THR A 145 -4.74 36.82 -7.04
N GLY A 146 -3.57 37.37 -6.69
CA GLY A 146 -2.97 37.17 -5.37
C GLY A 146 -2.10 35.90 -5.28
N GLY A 147 -2.24 35.16 -4.18
CA GLY A 147 -1.52 33.91 -3.93
C GLY A 147 -2.11 32.69 -4.65
N CYS A 148 -1.34 31.59 -4.69
CA CYS A 148 -1.80 30.27 -5.18
C CYS A 148 -2.46 30.29 -6.58
N VAL A 149 -2.03 31.20 -7.48
CA VAL A 149 -2.55 31.25 -8.85
C VAL A 149 -2.24 29.92 -9.55
N PRO A 150 -3.25 29.15 -9.99
CA PRO A 150 -3.01 27.87 -10.64
C PRO A 150 -2.35 28.06 -12.01
N GLY A 151 -1.54 27.08 -12.43
CA GLY A 151 -1.03 27.04 -13.79
C GLY A 151 -2.16 26.82 -14.81
N VAL A 152 -1.98 27.32 -16.03
CA VAL A 152 -2.98 27.20 -17.11
C VAL A 152 -3.40 25.73 -17.35
N GLU A 153 -2.46 24.79 -17.34
CA GLU A 153 -2.76 23.36 -17.50
C GLU A 153 -3.64 22.83 -16.34
N HIS A 154 -3.41 23.27 -15.10
CA HIS A 154 -4.24 22.87 -13.96
C HIS A 154 -5.68 23.39 -14.13
N VAL A 155 -5.86 24.64 -14.56
CA VAL A 155 -7.18 25.22 -14.81
C VAL A 155 -7.90 24.47 -15.93
N ILE A 156 -7.19 24.18 -17.02
CA ILE A 156 -7.70 23.40 -18.15
C ILE A 156 -8.16 21.99 -17.71
N GLU A 157 -7.41 21.36 -16.81
CA GLU A 157 -7.73 20.01 -16.33
C GLU A 157 -8.82 20.03 -15.23
N ASN A 158 -8.96 21.09 -14.43
CA ASN A 158 -9.81 21.03 -13.22
C ASN A 158 -10.96 22.03 -13.19
N MET A 159 -11.06 22.93 -14.17
CA MET A 159 -12.09 23.97 -14.23
C MET A 159 -12.70 24.05 -15.64
N ASN A 160 -13.91 24.59 -15.71
CA ASN A 160 -14.65 24.82 -16.94
C ASN A 160 -14.96 26.31 -17.09
N VAL A 161 -14.06 27.03 -17.76
CA VAL A 161 -14.15 28.48 -17.98
C VAL A 161 -13.71 28.82 -19.40
N LYS A 162 -14.22 29.92 -19.93
CA LYS A 162 -13.91 30.36 -21.30
C LYS A 162 -12.46 30.85 -21.44
N SER A 163 -11.99 31.59 -20.45
CA SER A 163 -10.65 32.18 -20.41
C SER A 163 -10.14 32.23 -18.97
N PHE A 164 -8.83 32.20 -18.81
CA PHE A 164 -8.18 32.29 -17.50
C PHE A 164 -7.06 33.33 -17.52
N ASN A 165 -7.19 34.39 -16.70
CA ASN A 165 -6.24 35.51 -16.64
C ASN A 165 -5.86 35.99 -18.05
N ASP A 166 -6.87 36.37 -18.84
CA ASP A 166 -6.78 36.80 -20.24
C ASP A 166 -6.31 35.77 -21.27
N ASN A 167 -5.99 34.54 -20.86
CA ASN A 167 -5.69 33.45 -21.80
C ASN A 167 -7.00 32.80 -22.28
N ASP A 168 -7.26 32.84 -23.59
CA ASP A 168 -8.35 32.08 -24.20
C ASP A 168 -8.06 30.58 -24.12
N LEU A 169 -8.99 29.80 -23.55
CA LEU A 169 -8.83 28.35 -23.37
C LEU A 169 -9.49 27.54 -24.49
N SER A 170 -10.21 28.18 -25.43
CA SER A 170 -10.97 27.49 -26.48
C SER A 170 -10.12 26.61 -27.41
N GLU A 171 -8.85 26.95 -27.62
CA GLU A 171 -7.92 26.12 -28.41
C GLU A 171 -7.54 24.81 -27.72
N ARG A 172 -7.83 24.66 -26.42
CA ARG A 172 -7.41 23.54 -25.57
C ARG A 172 -8.46 22.44 -25.42
N LEU A 173 -9.56 22.55 -26.17
CA LEU A 173 -10.57 21.50 -26.41
C LEU A 173 -11.38 21.06 -25.19
N THR A 174 -11.38 21.83 -24.11
CA THR A 174 -12.23 21.59 -22.94
C THR A 174 -13.12 22.78 -22.64
N GLY A 175 -14.25 22.51 -21.98
CA GLY A 175 -15.33 23.47 -21.84
C GLY A 175 -15.99 23.81 -23.18
N GLY A 176 -16.61 24.98 -23.27
CA GLY A 176 -17.33 25.43 -24.46
C GLY A 176 -18.81 25.73 -24.19
N THR A 177 -19.49 26.33 -25.17
CA THR A 177 -20.83 26.92 -24.99
C THR A 177 -21.97 25.93 -25.23
N GLY A 178 -21.64 24.66 -25.52
CA GLY A 178 -22.63 23.60 -25.76
C GLY A 178 -23.47 23.29 -24.53
N LYS A 179 -24.77 23.09 -24.74
CA LYS A 179 -25.72 22.72 -23.68
C LYS A 179 -25.61 21.26 -23.27
N SER A 180 -24.97 20.42 -24.07
CA SER A 180 -24.86 18.98 -23.81
C SER A 180 -24.10 18.68 -22.52
N VAL A 181 -24.65 17.81 -21.67
CA VAL A 181 -24.05 17.44 -20.39
C VAL A 181 -23.75 15.95 -20.37
N PHE A 182 -22.55 15.59 -19.94
CA PHE A 182 -22.19 14.19 -19.72
C PHE A 182 -23.01 13.61 -18.55
N GLU A 183 -23.59 12.43 -18.74
CA GLU A 183 -24.41 11.75 -17.73
C GLU A 183 -23.72 10.50 -17.19
N SER A 184 -23.17 9.67 -18.07
CA SER A 184 -22.52 8.42 -17.67
C SER A 184 -21.54 7.90 -18.73
N VAL A 185 -20.65 7.02 -18.28
CA VAL A 185 -19.78 6.22 -19.14
C VAL A 185 -19.91 4.76 -18.75
N SER A 186 -19.87 3.88 -19.75
CA SER A 186 -19.67 2.45 -19.53
C SER A 186 -18.64 1.91 -20.51
N LEU A 187 -17.98 0.83 -20.11
CA LEU A 187 -17.04 0.10 -20.96
C LEU A 187 -17.71 -1.20 -21.40
N LYS A 188 -17.75 -1.44 -22.71
CA LYS A 188 -18.34 -2.64 -23.30
C LYS A 188 -17.26 -3.49 -23.94
N ASP A 189 -17.32 -4.80 -23.79
CA ASP A 189 -16.49 -5.71 -24.59
C ASP A 189 -16.93 -5.73 -26.07
N PRO A 190 -16.17 -6.35 -26.99
CA PRO A 190 -16.57 -6.47 -28.40
C PRO A 190 -17.89 -7.20 -28.65
N LYS A 191 -18.51 -7.80 -27.63
CA LYS A 191 -19.83 -8.44 -27.69
C LYS A 191 -20.94 -7.55 -27.14
N GLY A 192 -20.62 -6.32 -26.72
CA GLY A 192 -21.55 -5.37 -26.10
C GLY A 192 -21.84 -5.62 -24.62
N SER A 193 -21.11 -6.53 -23.96
CA SER A 193 -21.30 -6.83 -22.54
C SER A 193 -20.57 -5.80 -21.69
N ASP A 194 -21.21 -5.32 -20.62
CA ASP A 194 -20.56 -4.42 -19.67
C ASP A 194 -19.39 -5.13 -18.97
N ILE A 195 -18.20 -4.52 -19.02
CA ILE A 195 -17.00 -5.02 -18.34
C ILE A 195 -16.71 -4.28 -17.03
N GLY A 196 -17.60 -3.38 -16.64
CA GLY A 196 -17.55 -2.59 -15.42
C GLY A 196 -16.64 -1.38 -15.55
N CYS A 197 -17.12 -0.24 -15.05
CA CYS A 197 -16.31 0.90 -14.65
C CYS A 197 -17.09 1.77 -13.67
N GLU A 198 -16.37 2.51 -12.85
CA GLU A 198 -16.89 3.62 -12.08
C GLU A 198 -16.44 4.93 -12.73
N PHE A 199 -17.14 6.03 -12.45
CA PHE A 199 -16.69 7.33 -12.93
C PHE A 199 -17.00 8.45 -11.95
N SER A 200 -16.23 9.52 -12.04
CA SER A 200 -16.49 10.78 -11.37
C SER A 200 -16.25 11.95 -12.32
N VAL A 201 -16.96 13.06 -12.09
CA VAL A 201 -16.81 14.29 -12.88
C VAL A 201 -16.41 15.42 -11.94
N LYS A 202 -15.27 16.05 -12.23
CA LYS A 202 -14.77 17.20 -11.48
C LYS A 202 -14.36 18.30 -12.46
N GLY A 203 -15.19 19.34 -12.56
CA GLY A 203 -15.05 20.37 -13.58
C GLY A 203 -15.13 19.76 -15.00
N ASN A 204 -14.06 19.90 -15.78
CA ASN A 204 -13.94 19.34 -17.13
C ASN A 204 -13.31 17.95 -17.18
N VAL A 205 -12.93 17.33 -16.06
CA VAL A 205 -12.36 15.98 -16.06
C VAL A 205 -13.40 14.96 -15.68
N ILE A 206 -13.59 14.00 -16.57
CA ILE A 206 -14.27 12.73 -16.30
C ILE A 206 -13.16 11.73 -15.99
N THR A 207 -13.11 11.26 -14.75
CA THR A 207 -12.23 10.15 -14.38
C THR A 207 -13.01 8.85 -14.50
N VAL A 208 -12.53 7.94 -15.34
CA VAL A 208 -13.08 6.59 -15.54
C VAL A 208 -12.17 5.60 -14.83
N LEU A 209 -12.70 4.90 -13.84
CA LEU A 209 -12.01 3.88 -13.07
C LEU A 209 -12.46 2.50 -13.54
N TYR A 210 -11.55 1.72 -14.12
CA TYR A 210 -11.88 0.35 -14.52
C TYR A 210 -11.46 -0.67 -13.45
N PRO A 211 -12.13 -1.84 -13.39
CA PRO A 211 -11.88 -2.87 -12.40
C PRO A 211 -10.43 -3.35 -12.40
N PHE A 212 -9.94 -3.58 -11.20
CA PHE A 212 -8.56 -3.94 -10.95
C PHE A 212 -8.14 -5.27 -11.60
N SER A 213 -9.05 -6.25 -11.66
CA SER A 213 -8.89 -7.55 -12.32
C SER A 213 -9.03 -7.52 -13.84
N LEU A 214 -9.44 -6.39 -14.45
CA LEU A 214 -9.57 -6.27 -15.89
C LEU A 214 -8.20 -6.16 -16.56
N HIS A 215 -7.89 -7.11 -17.44
CA HIS A 215 -6.67 -7.07 -18.24
C HIS A 215 -6.68 -5.86 -19.19
N GLU A 216 -5.54 -5.17 -19.29
CA GLU A 216 -5.39 -3.98 -20.15
C GLU A 216 -5.73 -4.20 -21.64
N ASN A 217 -5.50 -5.40 -22.19
CA ASN A 217 -5.89 -5.70 -23.56
C ASN A 217 -7.41 -5.70 -23.72
N LYS A 218 -8.16 -6.20 -22.72
CA LYS A 218 -9.61 -6.13 -22.72
C LYS A 218 -10.10 -4.69 -22.64
N LEU A 219 -9.45 -3.85 -21.84
CA LEU A 219 -9.73 -2.42 -21.81
C LEU A 219 -9.44 -1.75 -23.16
N ARG A 220 -8.30 -2.06 -23.78
CA ARG A 220 -7.91 -1.50 -25.09
C ARG A 220 -8.88 -1.87 -26.20
N ASP A 221 -9.45 -3.07 -26.13
CA ASP A 221 -10.44 -3.56 -27.09
C ASP A 221 -11.89 -3.24 -26.67
N SER A 222 -12.08 -2.53 -25.55
CA SER A 222 -13.41 -2.12 -25.11
C SER A 222 -13.92 -0.92 -25.91
N GLU A 223 -15.22 -0.91 -26.14
CA GLU A 223 -15.95 0.25 -26.65
C GLU A 223 -16.39 1.11 -25.47
N ILE A 224 -16.18 2.42 -25.55
CA ILE A 224 -16.71 3.36 -24.58
C ILE A 224 -18.10 3.79 -25.03
N GLU A 225 -19.08 3.57 -24.17
CA GLU A 225 -20.41 4.09 -24.38
C GLU A 225 -20.64 5.28 -23.44
N ILE A 226 -20.88 6.46 -24.03
CA ILE A 226 -21.13 7.71 -23.31
C ILE A 226 -22.63 8.01 -23.37
N SER A 227 -23.27 8.28 -22.23
CA SER A 227 -24.58 8.94 -22.16
C SER A 227 -24.42 10.43 -21.94
N ALA A 228 -25.25 11.22 -22.60
CA ALA A 228 -25.26 12.67 -22.47
C ALA A 228 -26.64 13.23 -22.80
N SER A 229 -27.07 14.24 -22.04
CA SER A 229 -28.29 15.00 -22.30
C SER A 229 -28.05 16.05 -23.39
N ASP A 230 -29.12 16.46 -24.09
CA ASP A 230 -29.12 17.55 -25.07
C ASP A 230 -27.98 17.43 -26.12
N CYS A 231 -27.68 16.19 -26.50
CA CYS A 231 -26.49 15.83 -27.27
C CYS A 231 -26.87 15.22 -28.62
N LYS A 232 -26.43 15.87 -29.69
CA LYS A 232 -26.57 15.41 -31.07
C LYS A 232 -25.40 14.53 -31.50
N GLU A 233 -24.19 14.89 -31.12
CA GLU A 233 -22.96 14.18 -31.53
C GLU A 233 -21.98 14.04 -30.37
N LYS A 234 -21.26 12.92 -30.33
CA LYS A 234 -20.24 12.58 -29.33
C LYS A 234 -18.96 12.20 -30.08
N LEU A 235 -17.86 12.86 -29.76
CA LEU A 235 -16.57 12.61 -30.40
C LEU A 235 -15.47 12.50 -29.36
N ILE A 236 -14.69 11.42 -29.42
CA ILE A 236 -13.51 11.26 -28.56
C ILE A 236 -12.27 11.41 -29.43
N THR A 237 -11.37 12.30 -29.04
CA THR A 237 -10.09 12.54 -29.73
C THR A 237 -8.89 12.44 -28.80
N ASP A 238 -7.71 12.22 -29.34
CA ASP A 238 -6.45 12.51 -28.64
C ASP A 238 -6.23 14.03 -28.51
N ARG A 239 -5.15 14.44 -27.82
CA ARG A 239 -4.75 15.86 -27.70
C ARG A 239 -4.42 16.54 -29.04
N ASN A 240 -4.21 15.77 -30.11
CA ASN A 240 -3.94 16.27 -31.47
C ASN A 240 -5.20 16.31 -32.35
N LYS A 241 -6.39 16.12 -31.77
CA LYS A 241 -7.70 16.08 -32.46
C LYS A 241 -7.87 14.90 -33.42
N ASN A 242 -7.05 13.87 -33.32
CA ASN A 242 -7.29 12.63 -34.06
C ASN A 242 -8.37 11.82 -33.35
N LYS A 243 -9.34 11.30 -34.10
CA LYS A 243 -10.38 10.42 -33.55
C LYS A 243 -9.73 9.23 -32.84
N ALA A 244 -10.15 8.99 -31.60
CA ALA A 244 -9.67 7.88 -30.79
C ALA A 244 -10.69 6.75 -30.82
N ASP A 245 -10.53 5.81 -31.74
CA ASP A 245 -11.40 4.61 -31.83
C ASP A 245 -11.07 3.56 -30.76
N LYS A 246 -9.91 3.68 -30.08
CA LYS A 246 -9.47 2.80 -28.98
C LYS A 246 -8.80 3.61 -27.87
N LEU A 247 -9.06 3.25 -26.62
CA LEU A 247 -8.41 3.85 -25.45
C LEU A 247 -7.12 3.13 -25.03
N SER A 248 -6.24 3.88 -24.39
CA SER A 248 -5.04 3.41 -23.69
C SER A 248 -4.98 4.06 -22.31
N LEU A 249 -4.45 3.34 -21.32
CA LEU A 249 -4.32 3.80 -19.94
C LEU A 249 -3.59 5.12 -19.77
N ASN A 250 -2.55 5.32 -20.57
CA ASN A 250 -1.73 6.52 -20.51
C ASN A 250 -2.13 7.53 -21.58
N GLY A 251 -3.22 7.27 -22.29
CA GLY A 251 -3.73 8.16 -23.31
C GLY A 251 -4.43 9.36 -22.68
N LYS A 252 -4.15 10.54 -23.23
CA LYS A 252 -4.85 11.78 -22.86
C LYS A 252 -5.92 12.05 -23.92
N TYR A 253 -7.18 11.89 -23.54
CA TYR A 253 -8.32 11.98 -24.45
C TYR A 253 -9.23 13.14 -24.09
N VAL A 254 -9.95 13.63 -25.10
CA VAL A 254 -10.97 14.65 -24.99
C VAL A 254 -12.28 14.12 -25.55
N LEU A 255 -13.34 14.14 -24.75
CA LEU A 255 -14.72 13.92 -25.17
C LEU A 255 -15.34 15.27 -25.53
N THR A 256 -15.76 15.45 -26.78
CA THR A 256 -16.53 16.60 -27.25
C THR A 256 -17.99 16.17 -27.43
N LEU A 257 -18.91 16.88 -26.79
CA LEU A 257 -20.34 16.76 -26.96
C LEU A 257 -20.86 17.96 -27.75
N SER A 258 -21.71 17.74 -28.74
CA SER A 258 -22.31 18.79 -29.56
C SER A 258 -23.83 18.83 -29.38
N ASP A 259 -24.40 20.01 -29.17
CA ASP A 259 -25.85 20.20 -29.11
C ASP A 259 -26.49 20.35 -30.51
N ASP A 260 -27.82 20.45 -30.55
CA ASP A 260 -28.58 20.58 -31.80
C ASP A 260 -28.26 21.87 -32.59
N GLU A 261 -27.80 22.91 -31.89
CA GLU A 261 -27.39 24.20 -32.46
C GLU A 261 -25.94 24.15 -33.01
N GLY A 262 -25.21 23.07 -32.76
CA GLY A 262 -23.82 22.87 -33.19
C GLY A 262 -22.79 23.47 -32.23
N ASN A 263 -23.20 23.93 -31.04
CA ASN A 263 -22.27 24.36 -30.00
C ASN A 263 -21.68 23.14 -29.29
N THR A 264 -20.43 23.24 -28.86
CA THR A 264 -19.70 22.11 -28.28
C THR A 264 -19.34 22.32 -26.81
N ARG A 265 -19.24 21.21 -26.08
CA ARG A 265 -18.69 21.12 -24.72
C ARG A 265 -17.69 19.97 -24.63
N GLY A 266 -16.45 20.27 -24.26
CA GLY A 266 -15.33 19.33 -24.16
C GLY A 266 -15.00 18.93 -22.72
N TYR A 267 -14.67 17.65 -22.52
CA TYR A 267 -14.22 17.07 -21.25
C TYR A 267 -12.92 16.30 -21.47
N TYR A 268 -11.98 16.36 -20.54
CA TYR A 268 -10.89 15.38 -20.50
C TYR A 268 -11.40 14.05 -19.98
N LEU A 269 -10.99 12.96 -20.64
CA LEU A 269 -11.17 11.62 -20.11
C LEU A 269 -9.84 11.17 -19.49
N ASN A 270 -9.90 10.90 -18.20
CA ASN A 270 -8.80 10.36 -17.41
C ASN A 270 -9.12 8.91 -17.07
N ILE A 271 -8.52 7.97 -17.80
CA ILE A 271 -8.80 6.54 -17.63
C ILE A 271 -7.73 5.97 -16.72
N LYS A 272 -8.15 5.50 -15.54
CA LYS A 272 -7.24 4.97 -14.53
C LYS A 272 -7.71 3.60 -14.07
N ARG A 273 -6.77 2.76 -13.68
CA ARG A 273 -7.11 1.57 -12.91
C ARG A 273 -7.66 2.03 -11.57
N ARG A 274 -8.67 1.34 -11.06
CA ARG A 274 -9.03 1.46 -9.65
C ARG A 274 -7.84 0.94 -8.82
N CYS A 275 -6.95 1.83 -8.40
CA CYS A 275 -5.82 1.52 -7.52
C CYS A 275 -6.18 2.02 -6.13
N GLU A 276 -6.33 1.11 -5.18
CA GLU A 276 -6.67 1.48 -3.81
C GLU A 276 -5.59 1.00 -2.86
N SER A 277 -5.09 1.95 -2.07
CA SER A 277 -4.45 1.72 -0.77
C SER A 277 -2.99 1.25 -0.81
N LEU A 278 -2.62 0.28 -1.65
CA LEU A 278 -1.24 -0.18 -1.84
C LEU A 278 -0.52 0.51 -3.02
N PRO A 279 0.82 0.65 -2.96
CA PRO A 279 1.63 0.97 -4.14
C PRO A 279 1.46 -0.07 -5.25
N VAL A 280 1.36 0.40 -6.49
CA VAL A 280 1.17 -0.47 -7.66
C VAL A 280 2.44 -0.53 -8.48
N ILE A 281 3.01 -1.72 -8.62
CA ILE A 281 4.16 -1.99 -9.48
C ILE A 281 3.66 -2.58 -10.79
N SER A 282 3.89 -1.87 -11.90
CA SER A 282 3.55 -2.37 -13.24
C SER A 282 4.82 -2.70 -14.00
N VAL A 283 4.93 -3.94 -14.47
CA VAL A 283 6.07 -4.46 -15.23
C VAL A 283 5.62 -4.89 -16.61
N TYR A 284 6.26 -4.37 -17.66
CA TYR A 284 6.01 -4.73 -19.05
C TYR A 284 7.29 -5.28 -19.67
N THR A 285 7.31 -6.58 -19.92
CA THR A 285 8.43 -7.26 -20.59
C THR A 285 8.50 -6.88 -22.07
N ASP A 286 9.70 -6.87 -22.62
CA ASP A 286 9.94 -6.56 -24.03
C ASP A 286 9.18 -7.54 -24.94
N GLY A 287 8.21 -7.02 -25.69
CA GLY A 287 7.35 -7.83 -26.57
C GLY A 287 6.34 -8.71 -25.84
N GLY A 288 6.10 -8.49 -24.54
CA GLY A 288 5.14 -9.27 -23.75
C GLY A 288 5.59 -10.70 -23.47
N LYS A 289 6.91 -10.94 -23.42
CA LYS A 289 7.50 -12.26 -23.14
C LYS A 289 7.10 -12.80 -21.76
N SER A 290 6.95 -14.12 -21.67
CA SER A 290 6.82 -14.81 -20.39
C SER A 290 8.14 -14.77 -19.60
N ILE A 291 8.02 -14.88 -18.28
CA ILE A 291 9.16 -15.04 -17.37
C ILE A 291 9.10 -16.47 -16.86
N ASP A 292 9.90 -17.35 -17.44
CA ASP A 292 9.88 -18.80 -17.28
C ASP A 292 11.23 -19.40 -16.84
N SER A 293 12.20 -18.54 -16.50
CA SER A 293 13.53 -18.95 -16.04
C SER A 293 13.95 -18.24 -14.74
N LYS A 294 14.67 -18.98 -13.87
CA LYS A 294 15.40 -18.41 -12.72
C LYS A 294 16.79 -17.90 -13.07
N GLU A 295 17.30 -18.24 -14.27
CA GLU A 295 18.67 -17.94 -14.67
C GLU A 295 18.74 -16.72 -15.59
N THR A 296 17.85 -16.68 -16.58
CA THR A 296 17.88 -15.67 -17.63
C THR A 296 16.98 -14.50 -17.29
N TYR A 297 17.55 -13.29 -17.29
CA TYR A 297 16.77 -12.06 -17.21
C TYR A 297 16.05 -11.76 -18.52
N VAL A 298 14.78 -11.40 -18.41
CA VAL A 298 13.99 -10.80 -19.48
C VAL A 298 14.03 -9.28 -19.28
N SER A 299 14.35 -8.54 -20.34
CA SER A 299 14.27 -7.08 -20.33
C SER A 299 12.83 -6.61 -20.20
N ALA A 300 12.60 -5.59 -19.38
CA ALA A 300 11.30 -5.03 -19.10
C ALA A 300 11.38 -3.52 -18.77
N GLN A 301 10.21 -2.88 -18.76
CA GLN A 301 9.99 -1.55 -18.22
C GLN A 301 9.14 -1.66 -16.96
N LEU A 302 9.51 -0.94 -15.90
CA LEU A 302 8.80 -0.94 -14.62
C LEU A 302 8.48 0.47 -14.18
N GLY A 303 7.22 0.72 -13.79
CA GLY A 303 6.79 1.94 -13.11
C GLY A 303 6.11 1.63 -11.78
N ILE A 304 6.13 2.58 -10.85
CA ILE A 304 5.46 2.48 -9.55
C ILE A 304 4.48 3.63 -9.40
N ASP A 305 3.20 3.33 -9.27
CA ASP A 305 2.15 4.30 -9.00
C ASP A 305 1.72 4.20 -7.54
N CYS A 306 2.00 5.25 -6.77
CA CYS A 306 1.59 5.35 -5.37
C CYS A 306 0.42 6.33 -5.16
N SER A 307 -0.21 6.83 -6.23
CA SER A 307 -1.25 7.87 -6.11
C SER A 307 -2.48 7.41 -5.32
N GLY A 308 -2.76 6.11 -5.28
CA GLY A 308 -3.81 5.51 -4.47
C GLY A 308 -3.41 5.20 -3.01
N SER A 309 -2.12 5.32 -2.67
CA SER A 309 -1.61 4.97 -1.34
C SER A 309 -1.51 6.19 -0.43
N LYS A 310 -2.02 6.09 0.80
CA LYS A 310 -1.92 7.18 1.79
C LYS A 310 -0.50 7.36 2.31
N GLU A 311 0.17 6.25 2.61
CA GLU A 311 1.50 6.22 3.21
C GLU A 311 2.59 6.51 2.16
N TYR A 312 2.42 5.97 0.95
CA TYR A 312 3.46 6.01 -0.07
C TYR A 312 3.25 7.07 -1.16
N LYS A 313 2.26 7.97 -1.04
CA LYS A 313 1.84 8.91 -2.12
C LYS A 313 2.97 9.67 -2.84
N ASN A 314 4.08 9.92 -2.16
CA ASN A 314 5.21 10.70 -2.67
C ASN A 314 6.37 9.82 -3.21
N PHE A 315 6.18 8.51 -3.31
CA PHE A 315 7.23 7.56 -3.74
C PHE A 315 6.93 6.91 -5.09
N SER A 316 6.04 7.50 -5.89
CA SER A 316 5.85 7.08 -7.28
C SER A 316 7.17 7.13 -8.05
N LEU A 317 7.37 6.16 -8.94
CA LEU A 317 8.56 6.03 -9.77
C LEU A 317 8.13 6.02 -11.23
N ASP A 318 8.64 7.00 -11.97
CA ASP A 318 8.54 7.02 -13.43
C ASP A 318 9.13 5.74 -14.04
N THR A 319 8.65 5.37 -15.22
CA THR A 319 9.08 4.14 -15.89
C THR A 319 10.60 4.04 -16.05
N LYS A 320 11.18 2.94 -15.58
CA LYS A 320 12.61 2.60 -15.66
C LYS A 320 12.82 1.26 -16.36
N SER A 321 13.92 1.14 -17.09
CA SER A 321 14.40 -0.17 -17.59
C SER A 321 14.81 -1.07 -16.43
N VAL A 322 14.40 -2.33 -16.51
CA VAL A 322 14.70 -3.35 -15.50
C VAL A 322 14.84 -4.72 -16.16
N GLY A 323 15.75 -5.55 -15.67
CA GLY A 323 15.74 -6.98 -15.93
C GLY A 323 14.85 -7.69 -14.90
N ILE A 324 13.98 -8.59 -15.35
CA ILE A 324 13.17 -9.44 -14.47
C ILE A 324 13.41 -10.93 -14.75
N LYS A 325 13.53 -11.74 -13.70
CA LYS A 325 13.58 -13.20 -13.79
C LYS A 325 12.85 -13.87 -12.63
N GLY A 326 12.63 -15.18 -12.75
CA GLY A 326 12.13 -16.00 -11.67
C GLY A 326 13.07 -16.07 -10.47
N ARG A 327 12.52 -16.30 -9.29
CA ARG A 327 13.30 -16.65 -8.10
C ARG A 327 12.54 -17.61 -7.19
N GLY A 328 13.25 -18.07 -6.15
CA GLY A 328 12.69 -18.90 -5.10
C GLY A 328 12.69 -20.37 -5.46
N ASN A 329 12.37 -21.18 -4.46
CA ASN A 329 12.35 -22.62 -4.54
C ASN A 329 10.91 -23.10 -4.70
N ALA A 330 10.17 -23.23 -3.59
CA ALA A 330 8.80 -23.70 -3.64
C ALA A 330 7.87 -22.77 -4.45
N SER A 331 8.00 -21.45 -4.23
CA SER A 331 7.26 -20.42 -4.97
C SER A 331 7.53 -20.40 -6.47
N TRP A 332 8.61 -21.01 -6.94
CA TRP A 332 8.90 -21.13 -8.36
C TRP A 332 8.39 -22.45 -8.93
N ASN A 333 8.58 -23.55 -8.21
CA ASN A 333 8.36 -24.89 -8.74
C ASN A 333 6.94 -25.43 -8.47
N TYR A 334 6.24 -24.93 -7.44
CA TYR A 334 5.00 -25.54 -6.95
C TYR A 334 3.79 -24.61 -6.91
N THR A 335 3.93 -23.33 -7.31
CA THR A 335 2.82 -22.36 -7.29
C THR A 335 2.66 -21.67 -8.64
N ASP A 336 1.45 -21.25 -9.00
CA ASP A 336 1.23 -20.44 -10.21
C ASP A 336 1.53 -18.94 -9.98
N LYS A 337 1.43 -18.50 -8.71
CA LYS A 337 1.86 -17.17 -8.28
C LYS A 337 3.36 -17.16 -8.03
N LYS A 338 4.12 -16.90 -9.10
CA LYS A 338 5.59 -16.95 -9.11
C LYS A 338 6.23 -15.77 -8.36
N ALA A 339 7.38 -16.02 -7.75
CA ALA A 339 8.26 -14.99 -7.19
C ALA A 339 9.24 -14.46 -8.25
N TYR A 340 9.60 -13.18 -8.16
CA TYR A 340 10.48 -12.53 -9.14
C TYR A 340 11.68 -11.82 -8.49
N ARG A 341 12.78 -11.72 -9.24
CA ARG A 341 13.90 -10.82 -8.95
C ARG A 341 13.94 -9.73 -10.02
N LEU A 342 14.09 -8.50 -9.57
CA LEU A 342 14.25 -7.30 -10.38
C LEU A 342 15.72 -6.86 -10.32
N LYS A 343 16.26 -6.42 -11.45
CA LYS A 343 17.61 -5.86 -11.55
C LYS A 343 17.60 -4.60 -12.40
N PHE A 344 17.76 -3.44 -11.78
CA PHE A 344 17.88 -2.16 -12.48
C PHE A 344 19.31 -1.96 -13.02
N ASP A 345 19.43 -1.16 -14.08
CA ASP A 345 20.73 -0.81 -14.67
C ASP A 345 21.56 0.09 -13.71
N GLU A 346 20.87 0.97 -13.00
CA GLU A 346 21.40 1.90 -11.99
C GLU A 346 20.76 1.64 -10.61
N LYS A 347 21.34 2.20 -9.54
CA LYS A 347 20.73 2.10 -8.21
C LYS A 347 19.47 2.95 -8.18
N VAL A 348 18.34 2.36 -7.81
CA VAL A 348 17.03 3.02 -7.73
C VAL A 348 16.51 2.89 -6.31
N SER A 349 16.02 3.98 -5.72
CA SER A 349 15.26 3.92 -4.46
C SER A 349 13.83 3.52 -4.77
N VAL A 350 13.36 2.45 -4.12
CA VAL A 350 12.02 1.90 -4.32
C VAL A 350 11.24 2.12 -3.03
N LEU A 351 10.13 2.87 -3.10
CA LEU A 351 9.23 3.11 -1.96
C LEU A 351 9.93 3.68 -0.71
N GLY A 352 10.95 4.52 -0.91
CA GLY A 352 11.72 5.12 0.19
C GLY A 352 12.83 4.23 0.77
N MET A 353 12.94 2.97 0.33
CA MET A 353 14.05 2.09 0.71
C MET A 353 15.37 2.58 0.10
N LYS A 354 16.49 2.25 0.75
CA LYS A 354 17.83 2.67 0.32
C LYS A 354 18.12 2.20 -1.10
N ALA A 355 18.65 3.10 -1.94
CA ALA A 355 18.79 2.81 -3.36
C ALA A 355 19.69 1.59 -3.65
N ASP A 356 19.18 0.67 -4.46
CA ASP A 356 19.85 -0.57 -4.87
C ASP A 356 19.46 -0.93 -6.32
N LYS A 357 20.23 -1.83 -6.94
CA LYS A 357 19.92 -2.41 -8.24
C LYS A 357 19.03 -3.64 -8.10
N ASP A 358 19.16 -4.39 -7.02
CA ASP A 358 18.59 -5.72 -6.87
C ASP A 358 17.46 -5.77 -5.84
N TRP A 359 16.24 -6.04 -6.33
CA TRP A 359 15.01 -6.13 -5.54
C TRP A 359 14.33 -7.47 -5.78
N VAL A 360 13.52 -7.91 -4.82
CA VAL A 360 12.71 -9.13 -4.97
C VAL A 360 11.24 -8.86 -4.74
N LEU A 361 10.40 -9.58 -5.48
CA LEU A 361 8.95 -9.62 -5.32
C LEU A 361 8.57 -10.99 -4.77
N VAL A 362 8.16 -11.03 -3.50
CA VAL A 362 7.71 -12.21 -2.77
C VAL A 362 6.19 -12.35 -2.94
N PRO A 363 5.67 -13.50 -3.38
CA PRO A 363 4.27 -13.64 -3.76
C PRO A 363 3.30 -13.79 -2.59
N ASN A 364 3.78 -14.04 -1.37
CA ASN A 364 2.97 -14.36 -0.19
C ASN A 364 1.89 -15.42 -0.51
N TYR A 365 2.22 -16.44 -1.31
CA TYR A 365 1.22 -17.39 -1.79
C TYR A 365 0.79 -18.37 -0.70
N PHE A 366 1.71 -18.77 0.17
CA PHE A 366 1.40 -19.65 1.30
C PHE A 366 0.83 -18.89 2.50
N ASP A 367 0.99 -17.57 2.53
CA ASP A 367 0.46 -16.68 3.57
C ASP A 367 -0.92 -16.15 3.20
N LYS A 368 -1.97 -16.79 3.72
CA LYS A 368 -3.36 -16.36 3.52
C LYS A 368 -3.73 -15.07 4.28
N SER A 369 -2.88 -14.58 5.17
CA SER A 369 -3.04 -13.26 5.80
C SER A 369 -2.33 -12.14 5.02
N LEU A 370 -1.45 -12.50 4.07
CA LEU A 370 -0.59 -11.61 3.28
C LEU A 370 0.42 -10.75 4.08
N ILE A 371 0.38 -10.75 5.42
CA ILE A 371 1.09 -9.81 6.29
C ILE A 371 2.19 -10.45 7.15
N ARG A 372 2.37 -11.78 7.14
CA ARG A 372 3.32 -12.46 8.03
C ARG A 372 4.75 -12.03 7.81
N ASN A 373 5.16 -11.93 6.54
CA ASN A 373 6.49 -11.45 6.17
C ASN A 373 6.74 -10.03 6.70
N VAL A 374 5.81 -9.09 6.49
CA VAL A 374 5.96 -7.71 6.96
C VAL A 374 6.03 -7.68 8.48
N THR A 375 5.13 -8.38 9.17
CA THR A 375 5.06 -8.44 10.64
C THR A 375 6.36 -8.99 11.23
N ALA A 376 6.87 -10.11 10.73
CA ALA A 376 8.10 -10.71 11.24
C ALA A 376 9.34 -9.83 11.03
N HIS A 377 9.45 -9.14 9.89
CA HIS A 377 10.59 -8.26 9.62
C HIS A 377 10.51 -6.98 10.46
N GLU A 378 9.33 -6.42 10.72
CA GLU A 378 9.18 -5.29 11.65
C GLU A 378 9.51 -5.69 13.09
N LEU A 379 9.16 -6.91 13.52
CA LEU A 379 9.60 -7.46 14.81
C LEU A 379 11.12 -7.59 14.89
N ALA A 380 11.76 -8.17 13.87
CA ALA A 380 13.21 -8.35 13.83
C ALA A 380 13.97 -7.01 13.86
N LYS A 381 13.42 -5.94 13.26
CA LYS A 381 14.00 -4.59 13.34
C LYS A 381 14.06 -4.02 14.77
N GLN A 382 13.30 -4.56 15.73
CA GLN A 382 13.36 -4.15 17.14
C GLN A 382 14.52 -4.79 17.92
N MET A 383 15.27 -5.71 17.29
CA MET A 383 16.36 -6.46 17.89
C MET A 383 17.71 -5.91 17.42
N GLU A 384 18.43 -5.20 18.29
CA GLU A 384 19.64 -4.45 17.89
C GLU A 384 20.79 -5.34 17.39
N ASN A 385 20.85 -6.62 17.78
CA ASN A 385 21.91 -7.53 17.35
C ASN A 385 21.58 -8.25 16.03
N LEU A 386 20.46 -7.90 15.39
CA LEU A 386 20.14 -8.25 14.00
C LEU A 386 20.47 -7.05 13.09
N GLU A 387 21.76 -6.82 12.88
CA GLU A 387 22.31 -5.58 12.28
C GLU A 387 21.69 -5.19 10.94
N TYR A 388 21.31 -6.19 10.15
CA TYR A 388 20.54 -6.01 8.93
C TYR A 388 19.31 -6.90 8.92
N THR A 389 18.15 -6.27 8.74
CA THR A 389 16.88 -6.94 8.49
C THR A 389 16.27 -6.35 7.21
N PRO A 390 15.97 -7.17 6.19
CA PRO A 390 15.36 -6.70 4.95
C PRO A 390 14.06 -5.95 5.20
N THR A 391 13.82 -4.86 4.48
CA THR A 391 12.53 -4.17 4.52
C THR A 391 11.54 -4.85 3.58
N HIS A 392 10.30 -4.99 4.03
CA HIS A 392 9.22 -5.67 3.33
C HIS A 392 8.02 -4.73 3.21
N ILE A 393 7.66 -4.33 1.98
CA ILE A 393 6.53 -3.44 1.73
C ILE A 393 5.49 -4.13 0.85
N LEU A 394 4.22 -4.10 1.24
CA LEU A 394 3.11 -4.65 0.46
C LEU A 394 2.88 -3.82 -0.80
N VAL A 395 2.70 -4.50 -1.93
CA VAL A 395 2.47 -3.89 -3.24
C VAL A 395 1.51 -4.72 -4.07
N ASP A 396 0.80 -4.09 -4.98
CA ASP A 396 0.07 -4.79 -6.03
C ASP A 396 0.92 -4.92 -7.28
N LEU A 397 1.05 -6.14 -7.81
CA LEU A 397 1.84 -6.42 -8.99
C LEU A 397 0.97 -6.56 -10.23
N PHE A 398 1.30 -5.80 -11.27
CA PHE A 398 0.83 -6.02 -12.64
C PHE A 398 1.99 -6.46 -13.52
N LEU A 399 1.78 -7.54 -14.26
CA LEU A 399 2.75 -8.05 -15.23
C LEU A 399 2.09 -8.11 -16.61
N ASN A 400 2.66 -7.40 -17.58
CA ASN A 400 2.15 -7.27 -18.95
C ASN A 400 0.65 -6.87 -18.99
N GLY A 401 0.23 -6.01 -18.07
CA GLY A 401 -1.15 -5.53 -17.96
C GLY A 401 -2.15 -6.51 -17.33
N GLU A 402 -1.68 -7.61 -16.74
CA GLU A 402 -2.48 -8.55 -15.95
C GLU A 402 -2.17 -8.39 -14.45
N TYR A 403 -3.20 -8.33 -13.62
CA TYR A 403 -3.03 -8.36 -12.17
C TYR A 403 -2.50 -9.72 -11.69
N ARG A 404 -1.47 -9.69 -10.85
CA ARG A 404 -0.80 -10.88 -10.31
C ARG A 404 -1.05 -11.11 -8.82
N GLY A 405 -1.81 -10.27 -8.13
CA GLY A 405 -2.02 -10.39 -6.68
C GLY A 405 -1.20 -9.38 -5.87
N VAL A 406 -1.41 -9.43 -4.55
CA VAL A 406 -0.60 -8.70 -3.56
C VAL A 406 0.76 -9.41 -3.43
N TYR A 407 1.84 -8.67 -3.52
CA TYR A 407 3.20 -9.12 -3.31
C TYR A 407 3.83 -8.31 -2.17
N THR A 408 4.97 -8.77 -1.68
CA THR A 408 5.89 -7.94 -0.91
C THR A 408 7.10 -7.63 -1.75
N ILE A 409 7.42 -6.34 -1.94
CA ILE A 409 8.72 -5.93 -2.45
C ILE A 409 9.71 -5.84 -1.29
N ALA A 410 10.89 -6.41 -1.47
CA ALA A 410 11.93 -6.43 -0.47
C ALA A 410 13.33 -6.28 -1.07
N ASP A 411 14.28 -5.88 -0.24
CA ASP A 411 15.70 -5.99 -0.53
C ASP A 411 16.08 -7.46 -0.74
N LYS A 412 16.96 -7.72 -1.70
CA LYS A 412 17.63 -9.03 -1.79
C LYS A 412 18.70 -9.13 -0.69
N ILE A 413 18.70 -10.22 0.10
CA ILE A 413 19.83 -10.56 0.97
C ILE A 413 21.08 -10.81 0.14
N GLU A 414 22.09 -9.97 0.36
CA GLU A 414 23.42 -10.05 -0.25
C GLU A 414 24.41 -9.17 0.52
N VAL A 415 25.70 -9.37 0.26
CA VAL A 415 26.77 -8.54 0.81
C VAL A 415 26.78 -7.18 0.09
N SER A 416 26.56 -6.11 0.84
CA SER A 416 26.70 -4.74 0.39
C SER A 416 26.68 -3.76 1.58
N ASN A 417 27.23 -2.56 1.40
CA ASN A 417 27.32 -1.51 2.45
C ASN A 417 25.96 -1.02 3.01
N ASN A 418 24.87 -1.51 2.46
CA ASN A 418 23.50 -1.12 2.79
C ASN A 418 22.68 -2.30 3.35
N LYS A 419 23.28 -3.49 3.38
CA LYS A 419 22.65 -4.78 3.66
C LYS A 419 23.52 -5.53 4.65
N VAL A 420 24.01 -6.72 4.28
CA VAL A 420 25.05 -7.41 5.04
C VAL A 420 26.39 -6.74 4.74
N ASP A 421 26.79 -5.77 5.57
CA ASP A 421 28.01 -4.97 5.36
C ASP A 421 29.23 -5.69 5.93
N ILE A 422 29.78 -6.60 5.14
CA ILE A 422 30.98 -7.38 5.49
C ILE A 422 32.03 -7.32 4.39
N GLU A 423 33.30 -7.35 4.80
CA GLU A 423 34.43 -7.48 3.88
C GLU A 423 34.73 -8.96 3.61
N THR A 424 34.55 -9.39 2.36
CA THR A 424 34.72 -10.78 1.93
C THR A 424 35.90 -10.99 0.97
N SER A 425 36.59 -9.92 0.60
CA SER A 425 37.68 -9.92 -0.37
C SER A 425 38.88 -10.77 0.08
N ASP A 426 39.53 -11.47 -0.85
CA ASP A 426 40.67 -12.35 -0.56
C ASP A 426 41.95 -11.58 -0.13
N ASN A 427 41.96 -10.25 -0.18
CA ASN A 427 43.11 -9.42 0.17
C ASN A 427 43.18 -9.02 1.65
N VAL A 428 42.16 -9.33 2.45
CA VAL A 428 42.15 -9.09 3.90
C VAL A 428 42.47 -10.35 4.70
N VAL A 429 42.89 -10.18 5.96
CA VAL A 429 43.26 -11.30 6.83
C VAL A 429 42.02 -11.81 7.55
N ASN A 430 41.68 -13.09 7.36
CA ASN A 430 40.43 -13.70 7.84
C ASN A 430 39.16 -12.99 7.33
N PRO A 431 38.93 -12.96 6.00
CA PRO A 431 37.76 -12.29 5.45
C PRO A 431 36.45 -12.89 5.95
N GLY A 432 35.41 -12.07 5.95
CA GLY A 432 34.04 -12.46 6.28
C GLY A 432 33.36 -13.32 5.22
N PHE A 433 32.24 -13.94 5.58
CA PHE A 433 31.44 -14.77 4.68
C PHE A 433 29.96 -14.68 5.02
N LEU A 434 29.11 -14.98 4.05
CA LEU A 434 27.66 -15.11 4.20
C LEU A 434 27.22 -16.52 3.79
N ILE A 435 26.47 -17.20 4.67
CA ILE A 435 25.95 -18.55 4.45
C ILE A 435 24.42 -18.55 4.54
N GLU A 436 23.81 -19.33 3.65
CA GLU A 436 22.40 -19.72 3.69
C GLU A 436 22.31 -21.21 3.98
N ILE A 437 21.49 -21.62 4.96
CA ILE A 437 21.15 -23.01 5.18
C ILE A 437 19.89 -23.32 4.36
N GLY A 438 19.90 -24.41 3.61
CA GLY A 438 18.74 -24.81 2.80
C GLY A 438 19.12 -25.69 1.64
N TRP A 439 18.36 -25.60 0.55
CA TRP A 439 18.73 -26.21 -0.72
C TRP A 439 18.19 -25.37 -1.85
N ASP A 440 18.92 -25.31 -2.95
CA ASP A 440 18.36 -24.83 -4.21
C ASP A 440 17.95 -26.03 -5.05
N TYR A 441 16.72 -26.00 -5.57
CA TYR A 441 16.22 -27.02 -6.50
C TYR A 441 16.91 -26.98 -7.88
N SER A 442 17.90 -26.09 -8.08
CA SER A 442 18.75 -26.10 -9.28
C SER A 442 19.56 -27.39 -9.39
N SER A 443 19.69 -27.89 -10.62
CA SER A 443 20.33 -29.18 -10.93
C SER A 443 21.86 -29.16 -10.88
N GLU A 444 22.49 -28.05 -10.50
CA GLU A 444 23.93 -27.80 -10.71
C GLU A 444 24.73 -27.52 -9.43
N ASN A 445 24.14 -27.68 -8.23
CA ASN A 445 24.86 -27.42 -6.98
C ASN A 445 25.94 -28.47 -6.68
N ILE A 446 27.18 -28.03 -6.51
CA ILE A 446 28.37 -28.86 -6.32
C ILE A 446 28.81 -28.85 -4.85
N TYR A 447 28.79 -30.02 -4.20
CA TYR A 447 29.31 -30.20 -2.85
C TYR A 447 30.80 -29.82 -2.75
N GLY A 448 31.15 -29.03 -1.74
CA GLY A 448 32.47 -28.47 -1.49
C GLY A 448 32.82 -27.27 -2.38
N LYS A 449 31.89 -26.78 -3.21
CA LYS A 449 32.05 -25.54 -3.99
C LYS A 449 30.91 -24.58 -3.69
N ASP A 450 29.67 -25.03 -3.84
CA ASP A 450 28.49 -24.18 -3.62
C ASP A 450 27.93 -24.39 -2.20
N TYR A 451 28.01 -25.61 -1.67
CA TYR A 451 27.58 -25.95 -0.31
C TYR A 451 28.45 -27.01 0.36
N PHE A 452 28.35 -27.15 1.68
CA PHE A 452 28.97 -28.21 2.46
C PHE A 452 28.12 -28.64 3.65
N ASP A 453 28.51 -29.73 4.30
CA ASP A 453 27.92 -30.22 5.54
C ASP A 453 28.95 -30.19 6.67
N VAL A 454 28.49 -29.97 7.91
CA VAL A 454 29.26 -30.20 9.14
C VAL A 454 28.61 -31.34 9.94
N GLU A 455 28.96 -31.52 11.21
CA GLU A 455 28.49 -32.67 12.01
C GLU A 455 26.99 -32.58 12.25
N ILE A 456 26.52 -31.44 12.76
CA ILE A 456 25.12 -31.17 13.10
C ILE A 456 24.40 -30.55 11.89
N ILE A 457 24.86 -29.38 11.43
CA ILE A 457 24.17 -28.63 10.36
C ILE A 457 24.51 -29.16 8.97
N LYS A 458 23.48 -29.28 8.12
CA LYS A 458 23.60 -29.74 6.73
C LYS A 458 23.25 -28.63 5.74
N ARG A 459 23.78 -28.76 4.54
CA ARG A 459 23.51 -27.90 3.37
C ARG A 459 23.71 -26.42 3.62
N LEU A 460 24.93 -26.10 4.02
CA LEU A 460 25.43 -24.74 4.20
C LEU A 460 25.92 -24.21 2.86
N TYR A 461 25.11 -23.36 2.21
CA TYR A 461 25.44 -22.72 0.93
C TYR A 461 26.24 -21.44 1.16
N VAL A 462 27.41 -21.33 0.54
CA VAL A 462 28.22 -20.11 0.59
C VAL A 462 27.65 -19.13 -0.42
N LYS A 463 27.05 -18.03 0.08
CA LYS A 463 26.46 -16.97 -0.75
C LYS A 463 27.49 -15.92 -1.13
N ASP A 464 28.42 -15.66 -0.22
CA ASP A 464 29.53 -14.73 -0.43
C ASP A 464 30.74 -15.17 0.43
N PRO A 465 31.97 -15.17 -0.10
CA PRO A 465 32.33 -14.82 -1.48
C PRO A 465 31.89 -15.88 -2.51
N GLU A 466 31.87 -15.49 -3.79
CA GLU A 466 31.65 -16.43 -4.88
C GLU A 466 32.83 -17.41 -5.01
N ILE A 467 32.58 -18.70 -4.71
CA ILE A 467 33.60 -19.74 -4.81
C ILE A 467 33.52 -20.44 -6.15
N THR A 468 34.53 -20.25 -6.99
CA THR A 468 34.56 -20.79 -8.36
C THR A 468 35.11 -22.22 -8.46
N SER A 469 35.72 -22.77 -7.40
CA SER A 469 36.34 -24.11 -7.41
C SER A 469 36.25 -24.83 -6.06
N ARG A 470 36.05 -26.16 -6.11
CA ARG A 470 35.92 -27.08 -4.97
C ARG A 470 37.17 -27.19 -4.09
N TYR A 471 38.34 -26.79 -4.59
CA TYR A 471 39.62 -26.87 -3.89
C TYR A 471 40.19 -25.49 -3.52
N ASN A 472 39.32 -24.49 -3.37
CA ASN A 472 39.72 -23.16 -2.95
C ASN A 472 40.09 -23.17 -1.46
N SER A 473 41.25 -22.64 -1.09
CA SER A 473 41.67 -22.47 0.31
C SER A 473 40.63 -21.69 1.12
N ARG A 474 39.99 -20.69 0.49
CA ARG A 474 38.90 -19.91 1.07
C ARG A 474 37.73 -20.78 1.52
N MET A 475 37.31 -21.73 0.69
CA MET A 475 36.25 -22.67 1.04
C MET A 475 36.67 -23.57 2.21
N ASN A 476 37.90 -24.07 2.21
CA ASN A 476 38.40 -24.89 3.32
C ASN A 476 38.44 -24.13 4.65
N ASP A 477 38.81 -22.86 4.63
CA ASP A 477 38.84 -22.01 5.83
C ASP A 477 37.44 -21.77 6.39
N ILE A 478 36.46 -21.49 5.51
CA ILE A 478 35.05 -21.34 5.89
C ILE A 478 34.53 -22.66 6.50
N ILE A 479 34.77 -23.79 5.83
CA ILE A 479 34.35 -25.10 6.30
C ILE A 479 34.94 -25.41 7.68
N GLU A 480 36.24 -25.16 7.89
CA GLU A 480 36.88 -25.45 9.18
C GLU A 480 36.36 -24.54 10.29
N TYR A 481 36.15 -23.26 10.02
CA TYR A 481 35.60 -22.34 11.02
C TYR A 481 34.19 -22.77 11.45
N VAL A 482 33.31 -23.08 10.49
CA VAL A 482 31.95 -23.54 10.78
C VAL A 482 31.97 -24.91 11.48
N ARG A 483 32.87 -25.83 11.10
CA ARG A 483 33.05 -27.12 11.79
C ARG A 483 33.54 -26.98 13.23
N LEU A 484 34.42 -26.03 13.51
CA LEU A 484 34.86 -25.75 14.89
C LEU A 484 33.72 -25.14 15.71
N THR A 485 32.93 -24.25 15.11
CA THR A 485 31.72 -23.67 15.72
C THR A 485 30.72 -24.76 16.08
N ASP A 486 30.40 -25.63 15.12
CA ASP A 486 29.48 -26.75 15.24
C ASP A 486 29.86 -27.69 16.40
N ARG A 487 31.14 -28.06 16.49
CA ARG A 487 31.68 -28.90 17.57
C ARG A 487 31.65 -28.21 18.94
N ALA A 488 31.94 -26.91 18.99
CA ALA A 488 31.92 -26.16 20.25
C ALA A 488 30.49 -26.02 20.81
N ILE A 489 29.49 -25.90 19.92
CA ILE A 489 28.07 -25.88 20.30
C ILE A 489 27.61 -27.26 20.78
N SER A 490 27.90 -28.35 20.05
CA SER A 490 27.51 -29.70 20.51
C SER A 490 28.21 -30.15 21.78
N SER A 491 29.44 -29.69 22.04
CA SER A 491 30.12 -29.97 23.30
C SER A 491 29.58 -29.17 24.48
N GLY A 492 28.80 -28.11 24.24
CA GLY A 492 28.30 -27.19 25.26
C GLY A 492 29.38 -26.32 25.90
N GLU A 493 30.57 -26.20 25.28
CA GLU A 493 31.71 -25.49 25.86
C GLU A 493 32.45 -24.67 24.80
N GLY A 494 32.70 -23.39 25.09
CA GLY A 494 33.59 -22.55 24.28
C GLY A 494 33.03 -22.01 22.97
N TYR A 495 31.73 -22.23 22.68
CA TYR A 495 31.05 -21.66 21.51
C TYR A 495 31.10 -20.13 21.49
N GLU A 496 31.21 -19.48 22.65
CA GLU A 496 31.41 -18.02 22.84
C GLU A 496 32.57 -17.45 22.00
N LYS A 497 33.55 -18.29 21.63
CA LYS A 497 34.72 -17.89 20.82
C LYS A 497 34.39 -17.79 19.33
N TYR A 498 33.31 -18.44 18.90
CA TYR A 498 32.97 -18.67 17.50
C TYR A 498 31.67 -17.98 17.10
N ILE A 499 30.71 -17.84 18.01
CA ILE A 499 29.45 -17.12 17.76
C ILE A 499 29.36 -15.83 18.57
N ASP A 500 28.71 -14.84 17.97
CA ASP A 500 28.16 -13.71 18.70
C ASP A 500 26.87 -14.18 19.40
N VAL A 501 26.96 -14.32 20.73
CA VAL A 501 25.89 -14.89 21.55
C VAL A 501 24.68 -13.97 21.58
N ASP A 502 24.89 -12.66 21.57
CA ASP A 502 23.80 -11.69 21.69
C ASP A 502 23.00 -11.62 20.38
N SER A 503 23.69 -11.73 19.23
CA SER A 503 23.07 -11.96 17.93
C SER A 503 22.28 -13.29 17.87
N MET A 504 22.84 -14.39 18.40
CA MET A 504 22.14 -15.68 18.47
C MET A 504 20.88 -15.61 19.35
N VAL A 505 20.94 -14.90 20.48
CA VAL A 505 19.80 -14.67 21.37
C VAL A 505 18.69 -13.88 20.67
N ASP A 506 19.05 -12.79 19.98
CA ASP A 506 18.08 -11.94 19.29
C ASP A 506 17.40 -12.70 18.14
N TRP A 507 18.17 -13.47 17.37
CA TRP A 507 17.64 -14.34 16.33
C TRP A 507 16.73 -15.44 16.89
N PHE A 508 17.14 -16.08 17.99
CA PHE A 508 16.35 -17.13 18.65
C PHE A 508 15.00 -16.59 19.11
N ILE A 509 14.97 -15.41 19.75
CA ILE A 509 13.71 -14.78 20.18
C ILE A 509 12.75 -14.56 19.01
N ILE A 510 13.23 -14.08 17.86
CA ILE A 510 12.38 -13.86 16.68
C ILE A 510 11.90 -15.19 16.10
N ALA A 511 12.78 -16.17 15.93
CA ALA A 511 12.40 -17.50 15.44
C ALA A 511 11.32 -18.14 16.34
N GLU A 512 11.45 -17.98 17.65
CA GLU A 512 10.53 -18.56 18.64
C GLU A 512 9.20 -17.80 18.77
N LEU A 513 9.22 -16.47 18.77
CA LEU A 513 8.01 -15.66 18.83
C LEU A 513 7.14 -15.84 17.58
N THR A 514 7.78 -15.98 16.43
CA THR A 514 7.10 -16.26 15.16
C THR A 514 6.83 -17.75 14.95
N ASN A 515 7.35 -18.63 15.83
CA ASN A 515 7.23 -20.08 15.73
C ASN A 515 7.63 -20.61 14.34
N ASN A 516 8.67 -20.05 13.72
CA ASN A 516 9.07 -20.42 12.37
C ASN A 516 10.00 -21.64 12.41
N THR A 517 9.45 -22.85 12.26
CA THR A 517 10.26 -24.07 12.26
C THR A 517 11.18 -24.20 11.06
N GLU A 518 10.90 -23.52 9.94
CA GLU A 518 11.77 -23.57 8.75
C GLU A 518 13.16 -23.00 9.05
N MET A 519 13.19 -21.93 9.87
CA MET A 519 14.41 -21.26 10.31
C MET A 519 15.22 -22.08 11.33
N ALA A 520 14.74 -23.25 11.78
CA ALA A 520 15.45 -24.14 12.71
C ALA A 520 16.64 -24.86 12.03
N PHE A 521 17.57 -24.09 11.44
CA PHE A 521 18.74 -24.57 10.70
C PHE A 521 18.39 -25.58 9.59
N TYR A 522 17.23 -25.40 8.93
CA TYR A 522 16.77 -26.27 7.85
C TYR A 522 16.69 -25.56 6.49
N ARG A 523 15.96 -24.44 6.39
CA ARG A 523 15.89 -23.60 5.18
C ARG A 523 15.65 -22.13 5.54
N SER A 524 15.97 -21.22 4.62
CA SER A 524 15.74 -19.78 4.78
C SER A 524 16.41 -19.17 6.04
N CYS A 525 17.45 -19.83 6.54
CA CYS A 525 18.23 -19.39 7.69
C CYS A 525 19.60 -18.90 7.23
N TYR A 526 19.94 -17.66 7.57
CA TYR A 526 21.21 -17.05 7.22
C TYR A 526 22.06 -16.80 8.45
N PHE A 527 23.37 -16.87 8.26
CA PHE A 527 24.33 -16.33 9.20
C PHE A 527 25.55 -15.81 8.43
N TYR A 528 26.26 -14.86 9.03
CA TYR A 528 27.46 -14.30 8.46
C TYR A 528 28.55 -14.17 9.50
N ARG A 529 29.77 -13.91 9.03
CA ARG A 529 30.91 -13.59 9.88
C ARG A 529 31.59 -12.37 9.29
N GLU A 530 31.97 -11.42 10.14
CA GLU A 530 32.79 -10.26 9.76
C GLU A 530 34.28 -10.60 9.67
N GLU A 531 35.08 -9.71 9.09
CA GLU A 531 36.54 -9.85 9.08
C GLU A 531 37.08 -10.04 10.50
N GLY A 532 37.74 -11.18 10.75
CA GLY A 532 38.29 -11.52 12.07
C GLY A 532 37.26 -11.71 13.19
N GLY A 533 35.96 -11.55 12.92
CA GLY A 533 34.89 -11.57 13.91
C GLY A 533 34.38 -12.98 14.26
N LYS A 534 33.18 -13.02 14.83
CA LYS A 534 32.41 -14.23 15.15
C LYS A 534 31.21 -14.38 14.21
N ILE A 535 30.63 -15.58 14.16
CA ILE A 535 29.37 -15.80 13.44
C ILE A 535 28.25 -15.02 14.12
N LYS A 536 27.57 -14.16 13.38
CA LYS A 536 26.33 -13.48 13.72
C LYS A 536 25.18 -14.12 12.95
N MET A 537 24.06 -14.34 13.63
CA MET A 537 22.84 -14.85 13.01
C MET A 537 22.11 -13.76 12.23
N GLY A 538 21.38 -14.20 11.22
CA GLY A 538 20.64 -13.34 10.30
C GLY A 538 21.43 -13.04 9.02
N PRO A 539 20.86 -12.21 8.13
CA PRO A 539 19.54 -11.58 8.25
C PRO A 539 18.39 -12.58 8.32
N VAL A 540 17.30 -12.22 9.01
CA VAL A 540 16.09 -13.06 9.01
C VAL A 540 15.42 -13.04 7.62
N TRP A 541 14.72 -14.11 7.25
CA TRP A 541 14.10 -14.25 5.94
C TRP A 541 12.96 -15.29 5.96
N ASP A 542 12.00 -15.13 5.05
CA ASP A 542 10.96 -16.12 4.71
C ASP A 542 10.04 -16.52 5.88
N PHE A 543 9.00 -15.73 6.11
CA PHE A 543 8.03 -15.95 7.20
C PHE A 543 6.60 -16.19 6.70
N ASP A 544 6.40 -16.52 5.41
CA ASP A 544 5.06 -16.81 4.90
C ASP A 544 4.44 -18.07 5.54
N MET A 545 5.28 -19.02 5.96
CA MET A 545 4.89 -20.21 6.70
C MET A 545 4.95 -20.06 8.23
N ALA A 546 5.31 -18.89 8.76
CA ALA A 546 5.42 -18.68 10.20
C ALA A 546 4.04 -18.41 10.87
N PHE A 547 4.08 -18.12 12.17
CA PHE A 547 2.91 -17.84 13.01
C PHE A 547 1.90 -19.00 12.96
N GLY A 548 2.42 -20.22 13.13
CA GLY A 548 1.67 -21.49 13.14
C GLY A 548 1.25 -22.02 11.76
N ASN A 549 1.53 -21.28 10.69
CA ASN A 549 1.00 -21.57 9.35
C ASN A 549 1.66 -22.82 8.75
N HIS A 550 2.79 -23.29 9.27
CA HIS A 550 3.41 -24.54 8.85
C HIS A 550 2.79 -25.73 9.58
N SER A 551 2.57 -26.82 8.86
CA SER A 551 2.18 -28.12 9.44
C SER A 551 3.21 -28.69 10.44
N ALA A 552 4.37 -28.05 10.53
CA ALA A 552 5.45 -28.44 11.42
C ALA A 552 5.54 -27.61 12.70
N ASP A 553 4.81 -26.50 12.72
CA ASP A 553 4.74 -25.61 13.86
C ASP A 553 4.07 -26.31 15.05
N ILE A 554 4.56 -26.02 16.26
CA ILE A 554 4.04 -26.62 17.49
C ILE A 554 2.63 -26.06 17.75
N SER A 555 1.61 -26.85 17.44
CA SER A 555 0.20 -26.44 17.47
C SER A 555 -0.35 -26.18 18.88
N GLY A 556 0.29 -26.74 19.92
CA GLY A 556 -0.06 -26.50 21.32
C GLY A 556 0.52 -25.21 21.92
N TYR A 557 1.31 -24.46 21.15
CA TYR A 557 2.09 -23.29 21.61
C TYR A 557 3.09 -23.61 22.73
N ASP A 558 3.33 -24.89 23.05
CA ASP A 558 3.84 -25.35 24.33
C ASP A 558 5.30 -25.88 24.31
N GLY A 559 6.04 -25.62 23.24
CA GLY A 559 7.47 -25.96 23.11
C GLY A 559 8.27 -24.95 22.28
N TRP A 560 9.59 -25.04 22.34
CA TRP A 560 10.51 -24.24 21.51
C TRP A 560 10.48 -24.71 20.05
N ALA A 561 10.05 -23.87 19.12
CA ALA A 561 9.89 -24.16 17.70
C ALA A 561 11.18 -24.70 17.06
N THR A 562 12.32 -24.12 17.44
CA THR A 562 13.61 -24.43 16.83
C THR A 562 14.33 -25.60 17.49
N ALA A 563 13.77 -26.20 18.54
CA ALA A 563 14.47 -27.23 19.33
C ALA A 563 13.60 -28.39 19.84
N GLU A 564 12.27 -28.22 19.92
CA GLU A 564 11.34 -29.17 20.51
C GLU A 564 10.21 -29.59 19.55
N ALA A 565 10.16 -29.06 18.32
CA ALA A 565 9.18 -29.49 17.32
C ALA A 565 9.45 -30.93 16.87
N GLU A 566 8.42 -31.77 16.83
CA GLU A 566 8.53 -33.21 16.50
C GLU A 566 8.69 -33.47 14.98
N PHE A 567 9.67 -32.81 14.35
CA PHE A 567 9.99 -32.94 12.94
C PHE A 567 11.41 -33.41 12.72
N ALA A 568 11.60 -34.26 11.70
CA ALA A 568 12.87 -34.95 11.46
C ALA A 568 14.09 -34.01 11.38
N TYR A 569 13.90 -32.77 10.92
CA TYR A 569 14.97 -31.77 10.74
C TYR A 569 15.21 -30.85 11.96
N VAL A 570 14.31 -30.81 12.95
CA VAL A 570 14.46 -29.96 14.16
C VAL A 570 15.17 -30.71 15.31
N ASN A 571 15.53 -31.98 15.11
CA ASN A 571 15.99 -32.88 16.18
C ASN A 571 17.47 -32.74 16.59
N ASP A 572 18.35 -32.29 15.69
CA ASP A 572 19.80 -32.16 15.95
C ASP A 572 20.31 -30.91 15.24
N THR A 573 20.19 -29.78 15.93
CA THR A 573 20.52 -28.42 15.45
C THR A 573 21.25 -27.65 16.56
N TRP A 574 21.87 -26.50 16.24
CA TRP A 574 22.55 -25.68 17.26
C TRP A 574 21.63 -25.29 18.43
N THR A 575 20.38 -24.95 18.14
CA THR A 575 19.38 -24.58 19.16
C THR A 575 19.09 -25.73 20.12
N THR A 576 19.04 -26.99 19.66
CA THR A 576 18.82 -28.16 20.54
C THR A 576 19.93 -28.38 21.59
N TYR A 577 21.13 -27.84 21.36
CA TYR A 577 22.22 -27.85 22.35
C TYR A 577 22.20 -26.57 23.20
N LEU A 578 22.04 -25.40 22.58
CA LEU A 578 22.07 -24.11 23.28
C LEU A 578 20.95 -23.96 24.31
N ILE A 579 19.75 -24.49 24.06
CA ILE A 579 18.65 -24.42 25.06
C ILE A 579 18.95 -25.22 26.34
N LYS A 580 19.94 -26.11 26.33
CA LYS A 580 20.40 -26.86 27.51
C LYS A 580 21.42 -26.08 28.32
N ASP A 581 22.04 -25.05 27.73
CA ASP A 581 22.98 -24.16 28.40
C ASP A 581 22.23 -23.12 29.22
N LYS A 582 22.43 -23.15 30.54
CA LYS A 582 21.77 -22.23 31.47
C LYS A 582 22.18 -20.77 31.25
N VAL A 583 23.45 -20.51 30.91
CA VAL A 583 23.96 -19.15 30.69
C VAL A 583 23.33 -18.55 29.43
N PHE A 584 23.23 -19.35 28.36
CA PHE A 584 22.51 -18.95 27.16
C PHE A 584 21.03 -18.64 27.46
N MET A 585 20.33 -19.54 28.14
CA MET A 585 18.91 -19.32 28.48
C MET A 585 18.68 -18.17 29.47
N ASP A 586 19.61 -17.91 30.39
CA ASP A 586 19.56 -16.72 31.25
C ASP A 586 19.65 -15.42 30.43
N LYS A 587 20.48 -15.40 29.37
CA LYS A 587 20.55 -14.27 28.41
C LYS A 587 19.25 -14.14 27.61
N VAL A 588 18.71 -15.25 27.09
CA VAL A 588 17.41 -15.25 26.39
C VAL A 588 16.30 -14.67 27.27
N ARG A 589 16.20 -15.11 28.53
CA ARG A 589 15.21 -14.58 29.48
C ARG A 589 15.38 -13.09 29.71
N ALA A 590 16.62 -12.63 29.96
CA ALA A 590 16.89 -11.23 30.21
C ALA A 590 16.49 -10.37 29.00
N ARG A 591 16.88 -10.80 27.80
CA ARG A 591 16.59 -10.11 26.55
C ARG A 591 15.10 -10.14 26.18
N TRP A 592 14.41 -11.25 26.39
CA TRP A 592 12.96 -11.35 26.22
C TRP A 592 12.22 -10.36 27.13
N ASN A 593 12.56 -10.32 28.41
CA ASN A 593 11.90 -9.41 29.36
C ASN A 593 12.18 -7.92 29.04
N GLU A 594 13.30 -7.61 28.41
CA GLU A 594 13.60 -6.27 27.89
C GLU A 594 12.72 -5.93 26.67
N LYS A 595 12.55 -6.89 25.74
CA LYS A 595 11.99 -6.62 24.41
C LYS A 595 10.51 -6.96 24.23
N LYS A 596 9.91 -7.79 25.07
CA LYS A 596 8.54 -8.30 24.86
C LYS A 596 7.48 -7.21 24.65
N GLU A 597 7.55 -6.11 25.40
CA GLU A 597 6.54 -5.05 25.33
C GLU A 597 6.62 -4.31 23.99
N ILE A 598 7.84 -3.99 23.53
CA ILE A 598 8.03 -3.33 22.22
C ILE A 598 7.71 -4.30 21.08
N LEU A 599 8.07 -5.58 21.19
CA LEU A 599 7.74 -6.59 20.18
C LEU A 599 6.23 -6.78 20.03
N LEU A 600 5.49 -6.92 21.14
CA LEU A 600 4.03 -7.03 21.10
C LEU A 600 3.39 -5.77 20.51
N LYS A 601 3.88 -4.59 20.89
CA LYS A 601 3.37 -3.34 20.34
C LYS A 601 3.65 -3.21 18.83
N THR A 602 4.85 -3.57 18.39
CA THR A 602 5.21 -3.59 16.97
C THR A 602 4.34 -4.57 16.18
N ALA A 603 4.07 -5.77 16.70
CA ALA A 603 3.15 -6.70 16.03
C ALA A 603 1.75 -6.10 15.86
N GLU A 604 1.18 -5.54 16.94
CA GLU A 604 -0.13 -4.90 16.92
C GLU A 604 -0.17 -3.75 15.88
N ASP A 605 0.78 -2.82 15.98
CA ASP A 605 0.84 -1.65 15.09
C ASP A 605 1.06 -2.06 13.63
N THR A 606 1.92 -3.04 13.35
CA THR A 606 2.15 -3.52 11.98
C THR A 606 0.91 -4.22 11.41
N ILE A 607 0.21 -5.02 12.20
CA ILE A 607 -1.04 -5.68 11.77
C ILE A 607 -2.12 -4.64 11.47
N ASP A 608 -2.33 -3.68 12.38
CA ASP A 608 -3.33 -2.62 12.23
C ASP A 608 -3.04 -1.72 11.03
N ASN A 609 -1.77 -1.31 10.86
CA ASN A 609 -1.36 -0.52 9.71
C ASN A 609 -1.54 -1.30 8.40
N SER A 610 -1.18 -2.59 8.38
CA SER A 610 -1.37 -3.44 7.20
C SER A 610 -2.85 -3.54 6.81
N LEU A 611 -3.75 -3.74 7.78
CA LEU A 611 -5.20 -3.74 7.55
C LEU A 611 -5.70 -2.40 7.03
N ALA A 612 -5.17 -1.28 7.53
CA ALA A 612 -5.54 0.05 7.11
C ALA A 612 -5.12 0.38 5.66
N ILE A 613 -4.05 -0.25 5.15
CA ILE A 613 -3.51 0.01 3.80
C ILE A 613 -3.80 -1.08 2.77
N ILE A 614 -4.18 -2.30 3.16
CA ILE A 614 -4.38 -3.39 2.18
C ILE A 614 -5.70 -3.25 1.42
N GLY A 615 -6.72 -2.65 2.04
CA GLY A 615 -8.00 -2.31 1.41
C GLY A 615 -8.60 -3.43 0.53
N ASP A 616 -9.09 -3.06 -0.66
CA ASP A 616 -9.67 -3.99 -1.63
C ASP A 616 -8.63 -4.93 -2.30
N SER A 617 -7.34 -4.65 -2.17
CA SER A 617 -6.27 -5.47 -2.79
C SER A 617 -6.28 -6.91 -2.28
N GLN A 618 -6.60 -7.14 -1.00
CA GLN A 618 -6.77 -8.50 -0.48
C GLN A 618 -7.91 -9.24 -1.18
N THR A 619 -9.04 -8.57 -1.41
CA THR A 619 -10.22 -9.18 -2.04
C THR A 619 -9.89 -9.54 -3.49
N GLU A 620 -9.24 -8.65 -4.23
CA GLU A 620 -8.83 -8.92 -5.60
C GLU A 620 -7.74 -10.00 -5.68
N ASN A 621 -6.83 -10.05 -4.70
CA ASN A 621 -5.84 -11.12 -4.59
C ASN A 621 -6.52 -12.49 -4.46
N PHE A 622 -7.51 -12.65 -3.57
CA PHE A 622 -8.18 -13.95 -3.37
C PHE A 622 -9.22 -14.28 -4.46
N LYS A 623 -9.75 -13.27 -5.17
CA LYS A 623 -10.48 -13.52 -6.44
C LYS A 623 -9.56 -14.12 -7.51
N LYS A 624 -8.30 -13.65 -7.59
CA LYS A 624 -7.30 -14.16 -8.53
C LYS A 624 -6.73 -15.51 -8.08
N TRP A 625 -6.46 -15.64 -6.79
CA TRP A 625 -5.83 -16.80 -6.15
C TRP A 625 -6.78 -17.34 -5.08
N ASP A 626 -7.73 -18.15 -5.49
CA ASP A 626 -8.74 -18.73 -4.61
C ASP A 626 -8.13 -19.85 -3.74
N ILE A 627 -7.46 -19.44 -2.65
CA ILE A 627 -6.73 -20.30 -1.72
C ILE A 627 -7.27 -20.26 -0.27
N LEU A 628 -8.19 -19.34 0.03
CA LEU A 628 -8.82 -19.27 1.35
C LEU A 628 -9.61 -20.55 1.63
N GLY A 629 -9.53 -21.04 2.87
CA GLY A 629 -10.17 -22.29 3.28
C GLY A 629 -9.61 -23.58 2.64
N LYS A 630 -8.50 -23.51 1.88
CA LYS A 630 -7.89 -24.66 1.19
C LYS A 630 -6.53 -24.99 1.75
N GLN A 631 -6.20 -26.29 1.80
CA GLN A 631 -4.84 -26.72 2.14
C GLN A 631 -3.89 -26.38 0.99
N ILE A 632 -2.81 -25.65 1.29
CA ILE A 632 -1.79 -25.25 0.32
C ILE A 632 -0.43 -25.71 0.84
N GLY A 633 0.33 -26.44 0.01
CA GLY A 633 1.69 -26.87 0.34
C GLY A 633 1.78 -27.60 1.68
N GLU A 634 2.78 -27.22 2.48
CA GLU A 634 3.03 -27.74 3.83
C GLU A 634 2.26 -26.96 4.90
N GLY A 635 1.20 -26.25 4.52
CA GLY A 635 0.37 -25.46 5.44
C GLY A 635 -0.35 -26.33 6.48
N ASN A 636 -0.53 -25.79 7.68
CA ASN A 636 -1.28 -26.45 8.75
C ASN A 636 -2.76 -26.64 8.33
N VAL A 637 -3.28 -27.85 8.50
CA VAL A 637 -4.62 -28.22 8.01
C VAL A 637 -5.73 -27.51 8.78
N ASP A 638 -5.52 -27.24 10.06
CA ASP A 638 -6.49 -26.55 10.93
C ASP A 638 -6.72 -25.10 10.45
N TYR A 639 -5.80 -24.56 9.64
CA TYR A 639 -5.92 -23.22 9.07
C TYR A 639 -7.00 -23.10 7.99
N ASN A 640 -7.55 -24.23 7.54
CA ASN A 640 -8.65 -24.23 6.58
C ASN A 640 -9.96 -23.71 7.20
N GLU A 641 -10.09 -23.67 8.53
CA GLU A 641 -11.26 -23.11 9.22
C GLU A 641 -11.26 -21.56 9.22
N TYR A 642 -10.08 -20.95 9.04
CA TYR A 642 -9.91 -19.50 8.85
C TYR A 642 -10.09 -19.18 7.36
N ASP A 643 -11.30 -19.41 6.88
CA ASP A 643 -11.72 -19.37 5.47
C ASP A 643 -11.98 -17.96 4.91
N THR A 644 -11.73 -16.91 5.69
CA THR A 644 -11.76 -15.52 5.23
C THR A 644 -10.45 -14.81 5.54
N TYR A 645 -10.17 -13.73 4.82
CA TYR A 645 -8.98 -12.91 5.06
C TYR A 645 -8.96 -12.35 6.49
N GLU A 646 -10.09 -11.85 6.99
CA GLU A 646 -10.21 -11.26 8.32
C GLU A 646 -9.90 -12.28 9.42
N LYS A 647 -10.40 -13.52 9.26
CA LYS A 647 -10.06 -14.64 10.16
C LYS A 647 -8.58 -14.98 10.13
N GLN A 648 -7.94 -14.91 8.96
CA GLN A 648 -6.50 -15.17 8.83
C GLN A 648 -5.65 -14.10 9.53
N VAL A 649 -6.06 -12.83 9.47
CA VAL A 649 -5.36 -11.75 10.18
C VAL A 649 -5.58 -11.84 11.69
N GLU A 650 -6.81 -12.08 12.13
CA GLU A 650 -7.12 -12.25 13.55
C GLU A 650 -6.35 -13.44 14.15
N TYR A 651 -6.21 -14.52 13.38
CA TYR A 651 -5.38 -15.64 13.78
C TYR A 651 -3.93 -15.20 14.08
N VAL A 652 -3.30 -14.42 13.19
CA VAL A 652 -1.91 -13.96 13.39
C VAL A 652 -1.82 -13.09 14.64
N ARG A 653 -2.81 -12.22 14.90
CA ARG A 653 -2.89 -11.40 16.11
C ARG A 653 -2.92 -12.27 17.37
N GLU A 654 -3.90 -13.19 17.45
CA GLU A 654 -4.03 -14.09 18.59
C GLU A 654 -2.81 -14.99 18.79
N PHE A 655 -2.19 -15.43 17.68
CA PHE A 655 -1.01 -16.28 17.71
C PHE A 655 0.14 -15.60 18.45
N VAL A 656 0.45 -14.36 18.08
CA VAL A 656 1.57 -13.60 18.66
C VAL A 656 1.36 -13.41 20.17
N GLU A 657 0.14 -13.06 20.58
CA GLU A 657 -0.20 -12.88 21.99
C GLU A 657 -0.03 -14.18 22.80
N LYS A 658 -0.64 -15.27 22.34
CA LYS A 658 -0.57 -16.59 23.00
C LYS A 658 0.87 -17.09 23.07
N ARG A 659 1.63 -16.91 21.99
CA ARG A 659 3.03 -17.35 21.93
C ARG A 659 3.91 -16.55 22.89
N ALA A 660 3.73 -15.23 22.94
CA ALA A 660 4.46 -14.37 23.87
C ALA A 660 4.12 -14.68 25.34
N GLU A 661 2.86 -14.97 25.65
CA GLU A 661 2.43 -15.41 26.98
C GLU A 661 3.14 -16.71 27.37
N TRP A 662 3.13 -17.72 26.48
CA TRP A 662 3.83 -18.97 26.73
C TRP A 662 5.34 -18.76 26.94
N MET A 663 6.02 -18.01 26.05
CA MET A 663 7.46 -17.73 26.18
C MET A 663 7.76 -17.05 27.52
N THR A 664 6.94 -16.09 27.92
CA THR A 664 7.07 -15.38 29.20
C THR A 664 6.95 -16.34 30.38
N ASN A 665 5.96 -17.23 30.37
CA ASN A 665 5.76 -18.22 31.41
C ASN A 665 6.90 -19.24 31.46
N ARG A 666 7.32 -19.74 30.30
CA ARG A 666 8.40 -20.72 30.16
C ARG A 666 9.75 -20.18 30.64
N LEU A 667 10.08 -18.93 30.31
CA LEU A 667 11.37 -18.32 30.68
C LEU A 667 11.41 -17.85 32.13
N ASN A 668 10.29 -17.40 32.71
CA ASN A 668 10.28 -16.82 34.05
C ASN A 668 9.86 -17.78 35.16
N ASN A 669 9.12 -18.85 34.83
CA ASN A 669 8.59 -19.80 35.83
C ASN A 669 9.04 -21.26 35.61
N GLY A 670 9.65 -21.57 34.47
CA GLY A 670 10.30 -22.85 34.18
C GLY A 670 11.79 -22.79 34.45
#